data_AF-A0A1Y5EL30-F1
#
_entry.id   AF-A0A1Y5EL30-F1
#
_cell.length_a   1.000
_cell.length_b   1.000
_cell.length_c   1.000
_cell.angle_alpha   90.00
_cell.angle_beta   90.00
_cell.angle_gamma   90.00
#
_symmetry.space_group_name_H-M   'P 1'
#
loop_
_entity.id
_entity.type
_entity.pdbx_description
1 polymer ?
#
loop_
_entity_poly.entity_id
_entity_poly.type
_entity_poly.pdbx_seq_one_letter_code
_entity_poly.pdbx_strand_id
1 'polypeptide(L)'
;MTATLLSLIALFTSGFVIFLSHGLINILLPLRLSVENASAGTIGMIMSMFSVGLLLGGIYTRRLIIRVGHIRVYSACAALAAISILICYLWLNEWVWAVMRILMGFCIASTNIVSDGWLSERATSETRARILATNQIVVLLAMFLGSFMINFADISDATLYIIAGLLLCGGVVPIAMGKATAPDVEDTAPMPIIKLIKTSPVGVTAVLVCGLVLGSLLSMLPVYAKAIDISGFNLSLLVGSAIIGGVILQLPIGYLADRFERRKVILNIVLFSMVCTLLIPLILDLDYFILALILISLSSGIVSSLYPLGIAETFDRLQQNEMGSAIGAMIIIYASGGILGPYTVGLVMEYIGTHYFFIAMALMQFLFALFIAYRSRVRKSIPTDQQEAFVAQGATGWVSTELDPRTEYVDISELSPEAQTAVDIALINPKLALKMVSILAKSDPEQILDIAKAVAGVEGVDVTELYQRVNKEDPDNQQELIQTIITATPESSSELVSMVFEEAESEEIAELATVMTDADPEHSLEIIEAATEAVLEDNPEVVVEIAEAYANNVATNLEEMRYADRMADDGDGEQTITDMIEMIAEIAPEHVEDVEAAMPDIDSDPYNEAEDETDTEKQADAENDSEPEVNPEADSEVKPDTESDIKNDTNDDSGNSNKT
;
A
#
# COMPACT_ATOMS: atom_id res chain seq x y z
N MET A 1 21.64 -5.97 1.70
CA MET A 1 20.54 -6.39 2.62
C MET A 1 20.89 -6.28 4.11
N THR A 2 21.74 -7.15 4.69
CA THR A 2 22.10 -7.06 6.14
C THR A 2 22.81 -5.76 6.46
N ALA A 3 23.68 -5.29 5.56
CA ALA A 3 24.34 -3.99 5.64
C ALA A 3 23.34 -2.82 5.70
N THR A 4 22.28 -2.85 4.88
CA THR A 4 21.22 -1.84 4.82
C THR A 4 20.48 -1.73 6.15
N LEU A 5 20.04 -2.86 6.72
CA LEU A 5 19.38 -2.89 8.03
C LEU A 5 20.32 -2.49 9.18
N LEU A 6 21.60 -2.91 9.11
CA LEU A 6 22.60 -2.53 10.11
C LEU A 6 22.85 -1.02 10.12
N SER A 7 22.80 -0.39 8.95
CA SER A 7 22.96 1.05 8.78
C SER A 7 21.82 1.86 9.45
N LEU A 8 20.65 1.24 9.64
CA LEU A 8 19.44 1.82 10.23
C LEU A 8 19.27 1.48 11.73
N ILE A 9 20.23 0.78 12.34
CA ILE A 9 20.10 0.30 13.73
C ILE A 9 19.90 1.43 14.75
N ALA A 10 20.50 2.60 14.51
CA ALA A 10 20.31 3.77 15.37
C ALA A 10 18.86 4.28 15.33
N LEU A 11 18.24 4.28 14.16
CA LEU A 11 16.86 4.70 13.95
C LEU A 11 15.88 3.69 14.56
N PHE A 12 16.09 2.39 14.33
CA PHE A 12 15.27 1.36 14.98
C PHE A 12 15.40 1.38 16.50
N THR A 13 16.60 1.58 17.04
CA THR A 13 16.81 1.69 18.49
C THR A 13 16.08 2.90 19.06
N SER A 14 16.17 4.04 18.37
CA SER A 14 15.47 5.26 18.75
C SER A 14 13.95 5.08 18.76
N GLY A 15 13.38 4.56 17.66
CA GLY A 15 11.97 4.24 17.54
C GLY A 15 11.51 3.27 18.64
N PHE A 16 12.28 2.20 18.88
CA PHE A 16 12.00 1.25 19.94
C PHE A 16 11.89 1.92 21.31
N VAL A 17 12.83 2.78 21.69
CA VAL A 17 12.83 3.45 23.00
C VAL A 17 11.65 4.42 23.14
N ILE A 18 11.31 5.18 22.10
CA ILE A 18 10.16 6.09 22.12
C ILE A 18 8.84 5.31 22.26
N PHE A 19 8.68 4.23 21.49
CA PHE A 19 7.45 3.43 21.52
C PHE A 19 7.32 2.56 22.77
N LEU A 20 8.44 2.24 23.43
CA LEU A 20 8.44 1.65 24.77
C LEU A 20 7.78 2.61 25.77
N SER A 21 8.11 3.90 25.70
CA SER A 21 7.45 4.95 26.50
C SER A 21 5.96 5.09 26.14
N HIS A 22 5.65 5.11 24.84
CA HIS A 22 4.27 5.21 24.37
C HIS A 22 3.39 4.05 24.88
N GLY A 23 3.90 2.82 24.88
CA GLY A 23 3.21 1.66 25.44
C GLY A 23 2.87 1.81 26.92
N LEU A 24 3.82 2.35 27.72
CA LEU A 24 3.60 2.66 29.13
C LEU A 24 2.54 3.75 29.31
N ILE A 25 2.67 4.88 28.58
CA ILE A 25 1.78 6.05 28.70
C ILE A 25 0.32 5.68 28.40
N ASN A 26 0.09 4.83 27.38
CA ASN A 26 -1.27 4.45 26.96
C ASN A 26 -2.03 3.66 28.03
N ILE A 27 -1.34 2.97 28.93
CA ILE A 27 -1.96 2.26 30.06
C ILE A 27 -2.01 3.13 31.31
N LEU A 28 -0.93 3.89 31.57
CA LEU A 28 -0.77 4.70 32.77
C LEU A 28 -1.86 5.77 32.91
N LEU A 29 -2.09 6.57 31.86
CA LEU A 29 -3.01 7.71 31.92
C LEU A 29 -4.47 7.33 32.21
N PRO A 30 -5.11 6.39 31.47
CA PRO A 30 -6.51 6.05 31.74
C PRO A 30 -6.70 5.41 33.13
N LEU A 31 -5.72 4.62 33.60
CA LEU A 31 -5.78 4.05 34.95
C LEU A 31 -5.64 5.11 36.03
N ARG A 32 -4.73 6.07 35.85
CA ARG A 32 -4.56 7.17 36.80
C ARG A 32 -5.82 8.02 36.88
N LEU A 33 -6.41 8.42 35.75
CA LEU A 33 -7.67 9.16 35.74
C LEU A 33 -8.79 8.39 36.45
N SER A 34 -8.84 7.07 36.27
CA SER A 34 -9.77 6.21 37.00
C SER A 34 -9.52 6.19 38.51
N VAL A 35 -8.26 6.28 38.98
CA VAL A 35 -7.96 6.42 40.43
C VAL A 35 -8.41 7.80 40.95
N GLU A 36 -8.29 8.84 40.14
CA GLU A 36 -8.74 10.20 40.45
C GLU A 36 -10.26 10.37 40.37
N ASN A 37 -11.02 9.28 40.17
CA ASN A 37 -12.48 9.25 40.07
C ASN A 37 -13.04 10.04 38.87
N ALA A 38 -12.26 10.22 37.80
CA ALA A 38 -12.80 10.74 36.55
C ALA A 38 -13.85 9.77 35.97
N SER A 39 -14.92 10.32 35.39
CA SER A 39 -15.95 9.49 34.75
C SER A 39 -15.40 8.79 33.50
N ALA A 40 -16.01 7.66 33.12
CA ALA A 40 -15.58 6.93 31.93
C ALA A 40 -15.71 7.75 30.64
N GLY A 41 -16.71 8.64 30.53
CA GLY A 41 -16.85 9.56 29.41
C GLY A 41 -15.75 10.62 29.38
N THR A 42 -15.35 11.17 30.53
CA THR A 42 -14.20 12.09 30.62
C THR A 42 -12.89 11.40 30.25
N ILE A 43 -12.67 10.17 30.75
CA ILE A 43 -11.49 9.37 30.40
C ILE A 43 -11.49 9.11 28.88
N GLY A 44 -12.64 8.70 28.32
CA GLY A 44 -12.86 8.55 26.88
C GLY A 44 -12.48 9.80 26.09
N MET A 45 -12.98 10.96 26.50
CA MET A 45 -12.70 12.25 25.86
C MET A 45 -11.20 12.58 25.88
N ILE A 46 -10.54 12.48 27.04
CA ILE A 46 -9.12 12.77 27.18
C ILE A 46 -8.29 11.83 26.33
N MET A 47 -8.64 10.54 26.29
CA MET A 47 -7.90 9.56 25.49
C MET A 47 -8.10 9.79 23.98
N SER A 48 -9.29 10.20 23.54
CA SER A 48 -9.56 10.61 22.15
C SER A 48 -8.71 11.80 21.69
N MET A 49 -8.29 12.69 22.60
CA MET A 49 -7.45 13.84 22.25
C MET A 49 -6.06 13.46 21.73
N PHE A 50 -5.58 12.24 22.00
CA PHE A 50 -4.38 11.72 21.35
C PHE A 50 -4.54 11.67 19.83
N SER A 51 -5.68 11.16 19.35
CA SER A 51 -5.98 11.05 17.92
C SER A 51 -6.17 12.43 17.26
N VAL A 52 -6.65 13.43 18.01
CA VAL A 52 -6.66 14.84 17.56
C VAL A 52 -5.24 15.35 17.35
N GLY A 53 -4.35 15.09 18.32
CA GLY A 53 -2.93 15.41 18.21
C GLY A 53 -2.27 14.75 17.01
N LEU A 54 -2.52 13.46 16.84
CA LEU A 54 -2.02 12.65 15.74
C LEU A 54 -2.43 13.24 14.38
N LEU A 55 -3.71 13.59 14.22
CA LEU A 55 -4.23 14.28 13.03
C LEU A 55 -3.50 15.61 12.75
N LEU A 56 -3.34 16.45 13.78
CA LEU A 56 -2.60 17.72 13.65
C LEU A 56 -1.14 17.48 13.27
N GLY A 57 -0.51 16.45 13.85
CA GLY A 57 0.85 16.03 13.51
C GLY A 57 0.98 15.75 12.03
N GLY A 58 0.09 14.94 11.47
CA GLY A 58 0.08 14.67 10.03
C GLY A 58 0.03 15.88 9.12
N ILE A 59 -0.87 16.81 9.45
CA ILE A 59 -1.12 17.98 8.60
C ILE A 59 0.04 18.98 8.68
N TYR A 60 0.65 19.14 9.86
CA TYR A 60 1.61 20.22 10.09
C TYR A 60 3.08 19.79 10.10
N THR A 61 3.40 18.50 10.25
CA THR A 61 4.79 18.02 10.36
C THR A 61 5.62 18.39 9.13
N ARG A 62 5.12 18.14 7.92
CA ARG A 62 5.83 18.50 6.68
C ARG A 62 6.23 19.98 6.65
N ARG A 63 5.31 20.88 6.99
CA ARG A 63 5.58 22.32 7.06
C ARG A 63 6.63 22.68 8.11
N LEU A 64 6.70 21.94 9.22
CA LEU A 64 7.73 22.14 10.23
C LEU A 64 9.09 21.64 9.75
N ILE A 65 9.12 20.47 9.11
CA ILE A 65 10.32 19.89 8.52
C ILE A 65 10.96 20.87 7.54
N ILE A 66 10.20 21.39 6.58
CA ILE A 66 10.71 22.34 5.57
C ILE A 66 11.27 23.62 6.23
N ARG A 67 10.68 24.07 7.35
CA ARG A 67 11.09 25.32 8.00
C ARG A 67 12.32 25.21 8.89
N VAL A 68 12.47 24.10 9.63
CA VAL A 68 13.52 23.98 10.66
C VAL A 68 14.41 22.74 10.53
N GLY A 69 14.08 21.82 9.63
CA GLY A 69 14.83 20.60 9.33
C GLY A 69 14.40 19.37 10.15
N HIS A 70 14.56 18.18 9.56
CA HIS A 70 14.14 16.88 10.10
C HIS A 70 14.63 16.63 11.54
N ILE A 71 15.94 16.72 11.79
CA ILE A 71 16.55 16.40 13.11
C ILE A 71 16.00 17.31 14.23
N ARG A 72 15.76 18.59 13.91
CA ARG A 72 15.26 19.57 14.89
C ARG A 72 13.80 19.29 15.23
N VAL A 73 12.96 18.97 14.24
CA VAL A 73 11.57 18.56 14.47
C VAL A 73 11.52 17.32 15.34
N TYR A 74 12.32 16.29 15.02
CA TYR A 74 12.38 15.05 15.78
C TYR A 74 12.73 15.28 17.26
N SER A 75 13.84 15.98 17.50
CA SER A 75 14.35 16.25 18.85
C SER A 75 13.39 17.14 19.66
N ALA A 76 12.79 18.15 19.01
CA ALA A 76 11.82 19.02 19.65
C ALA A 76 10.53 18.28 20.02
N CYS A 77 10.03 17.40 19.16
CA CYS A 77 8.84 16.60 19.42
C CYS A 77 9.06 15.62 20.58
N ALA A 78 10.20 14.93 20.61
CA ALA A 78 10.53 14.04 21.72
C ALA A 78 10.68 14.79 23.05
N ALA A 79 11.33 15.96 23.05
CA ALA A 79 11.41 16.81 24.25
C ALA A 79 10.03 17.32 24.69
N LEU A 80 9.19 17.75 23.75
CA LEU A 80 7.84 18.23 24.03
C LEU A 80 6.94 17.12 24.57
N ALA A 81 7.06 15.89 24.05
CA ALA A 81 6.39 14.70 24.58
C ALA A 81 6.82 14.41 26.02
N ALA A 82 8.13 14.49 26.33
CA ALA A 82 8.65 14.29 27.67
C ALA A 82 8.13 15.36 28.65
N ILE A 83 8.10 16.62 28.23
CA ILE A 83 7.51 17.72 29.02
C ILE A 83 6.03 17.45 29.27
N SER A 84 5.30 17.03 28.24
CA SER A 84 3.86 16.75 28.31
C SER A 84 3.52 15.69 29.37
N ILE A 85 4.22 14.53 29.37
CA ILE A 85 3.95 13.48 30.34
C ILE A 85 4.32 13.88 31.78
N LEU A 86 5.39 14.66 31.97
CA LEU A 86 5.78 15.15 33.30
C LEU A 86 4.79 16.20 33.85
N ILE A 87 4.22 17.04 32.99
CA ILE A 87 3.17 18.00 33.35
C ILE A 87 1.90 17.29 33.82
N CYS A 88 1.50 16.18 33.16
CA CYS A 88 0.34 15.38 33.58
C CYS A 88 0.44 14.92 35.04
N TYR A 89 1.65 14.59 35.52
CA TYR A 89 1.85 14.23 36.92
C TYR A 89 1.69 15.44 37.87
N LEU A 90 2.25 16.59 37.50
CA LEU A 90 2.27 17.78 38.35
C LEU A 90 0.89 18.43 38.52
N TRP A 91 0.05 18.39 37.48
CA TRP A 91 -1.28 18.98 37.48
C TRP A 91 -2.37 17.96 37.19
N LEU A 92 -3.11 17.59 38.23
CA LEU A 92 -4.29 16.73 38.16
C LEU A 92 -5.51 17.54 37.72
N ASN A 93 -5.52 17.96 36.45
CA ASN A 93 -6.63 18.68 35.83
C ASN A 93 -6.95 18.06 34.46
N GLU A 94 -8.21 17.70 34.26
CA GLU A 94 -8.71 17.02 33.07
C GLU A 94 -8.39 17.76 31.76
N TRP A 95 -8.49 19.10 31.75
CA TRP A 95 -8.19 19.91 30.57
C TRP A 95 -6.70 19.98 30.28
N VAL A 96 -5.86 20.03 31.32
CA VAL A 96 -4.41 19.95 31.16
C VAL A 96 -4.05 18.60 30.51
N TRP A 97 -4.65 17.52 30.99
CA TRP A 97 -4.43 16.17 30.46
C TRP A 97 -4.91 16.03 29.02
N ALA A 98 -6.06 16.62 28.67
CA ALA A 98 -6.55 16.69 27.30
C ALA A 98 -5.55 17.40 26.37
N VAL A 99 -5.08 18.60 26.75
CA VAL A 99 -4.09 19.34 25.95
C VAL A 99 -2.77 18.58 25.85
N MET A 100 -2.30 17.99 26.94
CA MET A 100 -1.08 17.17 26.96
C MET A 100 -1.24 15.93 26.06
N ARG A 101 -2.43 15.33 25.97
CA ARG A 101 -2.73 14.25 25.04
C ARG A 101 -2.68 14.69 23.58
N ILE A 102 -3.19 15.88 23.24
CA ILE A 102 -3.03 16.47 21.90
C ILE A 102 -1.54 16.65 21.58
N LEU A 103 -0.77 17.24 22.50
CA LEU A 103 0.67 17.43 22.29
C LEU A 103 1.39 16.10 22.11
N MET A 104 1.05 15.08 22.89
CA MET A 104 1.63 13.74 22.78
C MET A 104 1.34 13.12 21.41
N GLY A 105 0.07 13.15 20.97
CA GLY A 105 -0.31 12.64 19.65
C GLY A 105 0.41 13.35 18.50
N PHE A 106 0.52 14.68 18.60
CA PHE A 106 1.26 15.50 17.64
C PHE A 106 2.73 15.10 17.57
N CYS A 107 3.37 14.94 18.73
CA CYS A 107 4.78 14.56 18.80
C CYS A 107 5.01 13.15 18.26
N ILE A 108 4.18 12.17 18.63
CA ILE A 108 4.30 10.80 18.14
C ILE A 108 4.13 10.75 16.62
N ALA A 109 3.13 11.42 16.06
CA ALA A 109 2.95 11.49 14.60
C ALA A 109 4.15 12.15 13.91
N SER A 110 4.62 13.28 14.44
CA SER A 110 5.79 13.99 13.87
C SER A 110 7.06 13.15 13.88
N THR A 111 7.32 12.46 14.99
CA THR A 111 8.46 11.56 15.15
C THR A 111 8.39 10.38 14.17
N ASN A 112 7.20 9.80 13.95
CA ASN A 112 7.04 8.72 12.96
C ASN A 112 7.26 9.22 11.53
N ILE A 113 6.66 10.35 11.14
CA ILE A 113 6.84 10.93 9.79
C ILE A 113 8.33 11.20 9.51
N VAL A 114 9.05 11.77 10.49
CA VAL A 114 10.48 12.02 10.34
C VAL A 114 11.28 10.72 10.29
N SER A 115 10.95 9.73 11.12
CA SER A 115 11.61 8.41 11.08
C SER A 115 11.40 7.72 9.74
N ASP A 116 10.19 7.76 9.21
CA ASP A 116 9.85 7.10 7.96
C ASP A 116 10.53 7.75 6.75
N GLY A 117 10.73 9.07 6.76
CA GLY A 117 11.53 9.76 5.73
C GLY A 117 13.00 9.31 5.68
N TRP A 118 13.62 9.00 6.83
CA TRP A 118 14.98 8.43 6.83
C TRP A 118 15.02 6.96 6.44
N LEU A 119 13.93 6.22 6.70
CA LEU A 119 13.80 4.84 6.25
C LEU A 119 13.62 4.80 4.72
N SER A 120 12.86 5.72 4.13
CA SER A 120 12.67 5.81 2.67
C SER A 120 13.93 6.25 1.94
N GLU A 121 14.67 7.24 2.44
CA GLU A 121 15.95 7.69 1.85
C GLU A 121 16.98 6.56 1.68
N ARG A 122 16.89 5.51 2.51
CA ARG A 122 17.79 4.34 2.43
C ARG A 122 17.15 3.10 1.81
N ALA A 123 15.89 3.22 1.42
CA ALA A 123 15.16 2.13 0.82
C ALA A 123 15.38 2.14 -0.69
N THR A 124 15.76 0.98 -1.22
CA THR A 124 15.71 0.72 -2.66
C THR A 124 14.35 0.11 -3.02
N SER A 125 14.02 0.06 -4.32
CA SER A 125 12.84 -0.64 -4.85
C SER A 125 12.69 -2.06 -4.28
N GLU A 126 13.81 -2.80 -4.13
CA GLU A 126 13.84 -4.16 -3.58
C GLU A 126 13.71 -4.24 -2.04
N THR A 127 14.14 -3.21 -1.31
CA THR A 127 14.31 -3.28 0.15
C THR A 127 13.24 -2.54 0.94
N ARG A 128 12.49 -1.61 0.32
CA ARG A 128 11.45 -0.78 0.96
C ARG A 128 10.44 -1.57 1.79
N ALA A 129 9.87 -2.63 1.23
CA ALA A 129 8.87 -3.46 1.90
C ALA A 129 9.42 -4.13 3.18
N ARG A 130 10.69 -4.57 3.15
CA ARG A 130 11.34 -5.23 4.29
C ARG A 130 11.72 -4.23 5.38
N ILE A 131 12.21 -3.05 5.00
CA ILE A 131 12.50 -1.96 5.93
C ILE A 131 11.22 -1.56 6.67
N LEU A 132 10.13 -1.39 5.93
CA LEU A 132 8.80 -1.09 6.47
C LEU A 132 8.34 -2.18 7.46
N ALA A 133 8.36 -3.45 7.06
CA ALA A 133 7.95 -4.56 7.93
C ALA A 133 8.81 -4.64 9.21
N THR A 134 10.12 -4.43 9.10
CA THR A 134 11.04 -4.42 10.24
C THR A 134 10.71 -3.27 11.20
N ASN A 135 10.46 -2.07 10.67
CA ASN A 135 10.04 -0.91 11.47
C ASN A 135 8.76 -1.23 12.28
N GLN A 136 7.75 -1.81 11.62
CA GLN A 136 6.48 -2.15 12.28
C GLN A 136 6.65 -3.19 13.39
N ILE A 137 7.49 -4.23 13.19
CA ILE A 137 7.80 -5.22 14.23
C ILE A 137 8.47 -4.54 15.43
N VAL A 138 9.45 -3.66 15.19
CA VAL A 138 10.17 -2.94 16.25
C VAL A 138 9.21 -2.05 17.06
N VAL A 139 8.37 -1.27 16.39
CA VAL A 139 7.40 -0.37 17.02
C VAL A 139 6.39 -1.14 17.88
N LEU A 140 5.78 -2.20 17.33
CA LEU A 140 4.76 -2.97 18.03
C LEU A 140 5.35 -3.78 19.21
N LEU A 141 6.54 -4.36 19.03
CA LEU A 141 7.24 -5.06 20.11
C LEU A 141 7.58 -4.09 21.25
N ALA A 142 8.03 -2.88 20.93
CA ALA A 142 8.29 -1.85 21.93
C ALA A 142 7.03 -1.48 22.71
N MET A 143 5.89 -1.25 22.04
CA MET A 143 4.62 -0.96 22.70
C MET A 143 4.17 -2.12 23.61
N PHE A 144 4.32 -3.36 23.13
CA PHE A 144 4.03 -4.55 23.92
C PHE A 144 4.88 -4.59 25.19
N LEU A 145 6.20 -4.45 25.10
CA LEU A 145 7.08 -4.46 26.27
C LEU A 145 6.82 -3.25 27.20
N GLY A 146 6.49 -2.10 26.61
CA GLY A 146 6.14 -0.88 27.34
C GLY A 146 4.94 -1.05 28.25
N SER A 147 3.94 -1.84 27.82
CA SER A 147 2.77 -2.13 28.65
C SER A 147 3.08 -2.82 29.98
N PHE A 148 4.18 -3.57 30.08
CA PHE A 148 4.58 -4.25 31.32
C PHE A 148 5.32 -3.34 32.30
N MET A 149 5.81 -2.18 31.84
CA MET A 149 6.52 -1.22 32.68
C MET A 149 5.62 -0.59 33.75
N ILE A 150 4.29 -0.67 33.59
CA ILE A 150 3.33 -0.24 34.60
C ILE A 150 3.53 -0.95 35.95
N ASN A 151 4.15 -2.14 35.94
CA ASN A 151 4.42 -2.92 37.16
C ASN A 151 5.66 -2.47 37.93
N PHE A 152 6.44 -1.50 37.42
CA PHE A 152 7.70 -1.09 38.06
C PHE A 152 7.49 -0.19 39.29
N ALA A 153 6.36 0.52 39.36
CA ALA A 153 6.03 1.39 40.47
C ALA A 153 4.50 1.54 40.59
N ASP A 154 4.04 2.17 41.67
CA ASP A 154 2.62 2.48 41.83
C ASP A 154 2.18 3.53 40.80
N ILE A 155 0.96 3.37 40.28
CA ILE A 155 0.33 4.27 39.29
C ILE A 155 0.18 5.70 39.84
N SER A 156 0.18 5.83 41.17
CA SER A 156 0.08 7.10 41.90
C SER A 156 1.41 7.81 42.12
N ASP A 157 2.52 7.12 41.91
CA ASP A 157 3.84 7.67 42.12
C ASP A 157 4.36 8.40 40.86
N ALA A 158 5.26 9.36 41.06
CA ALA A 158 5.94 10.08 39.99
C ALA A 158 6.81 9.16 39.12
N THR A 159 7.27 8.04 39.68
CA THR A 159 8.28 7.16 39.09
C THR A 159 7.94 6.73 37.65
N LEU A 160 6.69 6.35 37.37
CA LEU A 160 6.28 5.91 36.02
C LEU A 160 6.29 7.07 35.00
N TYR A 161 5.91 8.28 35.41
CA TYR A 161 5.96 9.48 34.57
C TYR A 161 7.40 9.90 34.28
N ILE A 162 8.29 9.79 35.29
CA ILE A 162 9.71 10.06 35.14
C ILE A 162 10.34 9.05 34.18
N ILE A 163 10.06 7.75 34.33
CA ILE A 163 10.54 6.71 33.41
C ILE A 163 10.08 6.98 31.97
N ALA A 164 8.79 7.30 31.78
CA ALA A 164 8.26 7.63 30.46
C ALA A 164 8.97 8.85 29.84
N GLY A 165 9.21 9.91 30.61
CA GLY A 165 9.96 11.09 30.16
C GLY A 165 11.42 10.80 29.84
N LEU A 166 12.09 9.98 30.66
CA LEU A 166 13.47 9.55 30.42
C LEU A 166 13.60 8.74 29.13
N LEU A 167 12.67 7.83 28.86
CA LEU A 167 12.63 7.07 27.62
C LEU A 167 12.42 7.99 26.40
N LEU A 168 11.48 8.94 26.46
CA LEU A 168 11.24 9.87 25.35
C LEU A 168 12.49 10.71 25.03
N CYS A 169 13.18 11.23 26.05
CA CYS A 169 14.45 11.92 25.87
C CYS A 169 15.57 10.99 25.40
N GLY A 170 15.66 9.79 25.96
CA GLY A 170 16.67 8.79 25.63
C GLY A 170 16.57 8.28 24.19
N GLY A 171 15.34 8.21 23.66
CA GLY A 171 15.08 7.86 22.27
C GLY A 171 15.71 8.84 21.27
N VAL A 172 15.94 10.10 21.64
CA VAL A 172 16.58 11.09 20.74
C VAL A 172 18.08 10.82 20.56
N VAL A 173 18.73 10.22 21.56
CA VAL A 173 20.21 10.14 21.62
C VAL A 173 20.82 9.42 20.40
N PRO A 174 20.33 8.24 19.96
CA PRO A 174 20.90 7.56 18.80
C PRO A 174 20.82 8.38 17.50
N ILE A 175 19.74 9.15 17.32
CA ILE A 175 19.51 9.96 16.11
C ILE A 175 20.29 11.27 16.15
N ALA A 176 20.34 11.94 17.31
CA ALA A 176 21.13 13.16 17.46
C ALA A 176 22.64 12.95 17.25
N MET A 177 23.12 11.72 17.40
CA MET A 177 24.50 11.33 17.12
C MET A 177 24.72 10.82 15.68
N GLY A 178 23.64 10.66 14.90
CA GLY A 178 23.67 10.20 13.52
C GLY A 178 24.00 11.32 12.52
N LYS A 179 24.59 10.93 11.39
CA LYS A 179 24.80 11.80 10.22
C LYS A 179 23.76 11.52 9.15
N ALA A 180 22.49 11.75 9.45
CA ALA A 180 21.42 11.61 8.46
C ALA A 180 21.13 12.97 7.83
N THR A 181 21.21 13.01 6.50
CA THR A 181 20.73 14.11 5.66
C THR A 181 19.21 14.08 5.56
N ALA A 182 18.61 15.13 5.02
CA ALA A 182 17.16 15.26 4.92
C ALA A 182 16.77 15.06 3.45
N PRO A 183 15.83 14.17 3.12
CA PRO A 183 15.35 14.01 1.75
C PRO A 183 14.56 15.24 1.29
N ASP A 184 14.54 15.46 -0.02
CA ASP A 184 13.65 16.44 -0.63
C ASP A 184 12.21 15.92 -0.58
N VAL A 185 11.29 16.74 -0.09
CA VAL A 185 9.89 16.33 0.09
C VAL A 185 9.09 16.81 -1.11
N GLU A 186 8.81 15.93 -2.07
CA GLU A 186 7.91 16.26 -3.18
C GLU A 186 6.49 16.60 -2.71
N ASP A 187 5.83 17.51 -3.43
CA ASP A 187 4.50 18.01 -3.10
C ASP A 187 3.44 17.24 -3.89
N THR A 188 2.99 16.11 -3.34
CA THR A 188 1.81 15.42 -3.90
C THR A 188 0.53 16.16 -3.51
N ALA A 189 -0.28 16.52 -4.50
CA ALA A 189 -1.53 17.23 -4.27
C ALA A 189 -2.49 16.35 -3.45
N PRO A 190 -3.04 16.85 -2.32
CA PRO A 190 -3.86 16.03 -1.44
C PRO A 190 -5.15 15.58 -2.13
N MET A 191 -5.50 14.30 -2.01
CA MET A 191 -6.75 13.78 -2.56
C MET A 191 -7.95 14.23 -1.69
N PRO A 192 -9.04 14.75 -2.29
CA PRO A 192 -10.24 15.07 -1.54
C PRO A 192 -10.91 13.82 -0.97
N ILE A 193 -11.20 13.80 0.34
CA ILE A 193 -11.82 12.67 1.06
C ILE A 193 -13.13 12.20 0.38
N ILE A 194 -13.89 13.11 -0.21
CA ILE A 194 -15.14 12.78 -0.91
C ILE A 194 -14.87 11.92 -2.15
N LYS A 195 -13.79 12.16 -2.89
CA LYS A 195 -13.37 11.32 -4.03
C LYS A 195 -13.07 9.91 -3.51
N LEU A 196 -12.26 9.80 -2.46
CA LEU A 196 -11.89 8.54 -1.85
C LEU A 196 -13.10 7.71 -1.35
N ILE A 197 -14.08 8.36 -0.71
CA ILE A 197 -15.34 7.72 -0.26
C ILE A 197 -16.14 7.18 -1.45
N LYS A 198 -16.14 7.89 -2.58
CA LYS A 198 -16.84 7.44 -3.80
C LYS A 198 -16.10 6.28 -4.47
N THR A 199 -14.77 6.34 -4.52
CA THR A 199 -13.92 5.33 -5.16
C THR A 199 -13.97 4.00 -4.41
N SER A 200 -13.68 4.00 -3.10
CA SER A 200 -13.70 2.80 -2.26
C SER A 200 -14.40 3.02 -0.91
N PRO A 201 -15.75 2.99 -0.89
CA PRO A 201 -16.53 3.13 0.35
C PRO A 201 -16.19 2.06 1.40
N VAL A 202 -15.91 0.83 0.96
CA VAL A 202 -15.57 -0.29 1.85
C VAL A 202 -14.21 -0.07 2.48
N GLY A 203 -13.19 0.29 1.70
CA GLY A 203 -11.85 0.58 2.20
C GLY A 203 -11.83 1.73 3.20
N VAL A 204 -12.48 2.85 2.86
CA VAL A 204 -12.62 4.01 3.77
C VAL A 204 -13.33 3.64 5.08
N THR A 205 -14.42 2.87 5.00
CA THR A 205 -15.15 2.47 6.22
C THR A 205 -14.35 1.47 7.05
N ALA A 206 -13.55 0.59 6.43
CA ALA A 206 -12.66 -0.34 7.12
C ALA A 206 -11.62 0.42 7.95
N VAL A 207 -10.99 1.45 7.36
CA VAL A 207 -10.01 2.30 8.02
C VAL A 207 -10.65 3.11 9.17
N LEU A 208 -11.85 3.65 8.95
CA LEU A 208 -12.60 4.36 9.99
C LEU A 208 -12.92 3.44 11.17
N VAL A 209 -13.43 2.24 10.90
CA VAL A 209 -13.80 1.23 11.91
C VAL A 209 -12.56 0.70 12.63
N CYS A 210 -11.43 0.55 11.93
CA CYS A 210 -10.15 0.25 12.56
C CYS A 210 -9.80 1.29 13.63
N GLY A 211 -9.79 2.58 13.28
CA GLY A 211 -9.50 3.66 14.24
C GLY A 211 -10.50 3.71 15.39
N LEU A 212 -11.79 3.52 15.08
CA LEU A 212 -12.86 3.55 16.06
C LEU A 212 -12.75 2.41 17.07
N VAL A 213 -12.64 1.16 16.61
CA VAL A 213 -12.61 -0.02 17.49
C VAL A 213 -11.24 -0.19 18.14
N LEU A 214 -10.14 -0.09 17.40
CA LEU A 214 -8.79 -0.26 17.95
C LEU A 214 -8.44 0.88 18.91
N GLY A 215 -8.78 2.12 18.56
CA GLY A 215 -8.57 3.28 19.43
C GLY A 215 -9.34 3.14 20.75
N SER A 216 -10.59 2.69 20.69
CA SER A 216 -11.40 2.39 21.88
C SER A 216 -10.79 1.26 22.71
N LEU A 217 -10.42 0.16 22.06
CA LEU A 217 -9.87 -1.02 22.71
C LEU A 217 -8.59 -0.66 23.46
N LEU A 218 -7.58 -0.10 22.79
CA LEU A 218 -6.29 0.20 23.42
C LEU A 218 -6.38 1.28 24.51
N SER A 219 -7.33 2.21 24.39
CA SER A 219 -7.45 3.33 25.33
C SER A 219 -8.31 3.04 26.56
N MET A 220 -9.42 2.31 26.38
CA MET A 220 -10.42 2.07 27.43
C MET A 220 -10.32 0.67 28.05
N LEU A 221 -9.62 -0.28 27.42
CA LEU A 221 -9.42 -1.62 28.00
C LEU A 221 -8.81 -1.59 29.41
N PRO A 222 -7.82 -0.74 29.74
CA PRO A 222 -7.33 -0.66 31.12
C PRO A 222 -8.40 -0.21 32.13
N VAL A 223 -9.29 0.70 31.72
CA VAL A 223 -10.40 1.18 32.56
C VAL A 223 -11.43 0.07 32.79
N TYR A 224 -11.79 -0.66 31.73
CA TYR A 224 -12.67 -1.82 31.82
C TYR A 224 -12.08 -2.89 32.75
N ALA A 225 -10.82 -3.26 32.54
CA ALA A 225 -10.13 -4.29 33.30
C ALA A 225 -10.09 -3.95 34.79
N LYS A 226 -9.78 -2.69 35.13
CA LYS A 226 -9.80 -2.22 36.51
C LYS A 226 -11.21 -2.26 37.14
N ALA A 227 -12.26 -2.00 36.37
CA ALA A 227 -13.64 -2.06 36.86
C ALA A 227 -14.12 -3.47 37.20
N ILE A 228 -13.46 -4.50 36.64
CA ILE A 228 -13.68 -5.92 36.97
C ILE A 228 -12.54 -6.49 37.83
N ASP A 229 -11.84 -5.62 38.57
CA ASP A 229 -10.77 -5.95 39.52
C ASP A 229 -9.51 -6.64 38.93
N ILE A 230 -9.32 -6.59 37.60
CA ILE A 230 -8.06 -7.02 36.96
C ILE A 230 -7.01 -5.92 37.13
N SER A 231 -5.92 -6.24 37.82
CA SER A 231 -4.84 -5.30 38.15
C SER A 231 -3.44 -5.92 38.04
N GLY A 232 -2.40 -5.08 38.16
CA GLY A 232 -0.99 -5.50 38.15
C GLY A 232 -0.57 -6.23 36.88
N PHE A 233 0.08 -7.39 37.04
CA PHE A 233 0.64 -8.14 35.92
C PHE A 233 -0.45 -8.67 34.97
N ASN A 234 -1.61 -9.09 35.50
CA ASN A 234 -2.72 -9.57 34.67
C ASN A 234 -3.28 -8.46 33.77
N LEU A 235 -3.37 -7.23 34.28
CA LEU A 235 -3.75 -6.09 33.46
C LEU A 235 -2.78 -5.85 32.31
N SER A 236 -1.47 -5.99 32.59
CA SER A 236 -0.42 -5.84 31.58
C SER A 236 -0.47 -6.95 30.54
N LEU A 237 -0.75 -8.19 30.97
CA LEU A 237 -0.99 -9.32 30.07
C LEU A 237 -2.19 -9.08 29.15
N LEU A 238 -3.29 -8.55 29.69
CA LEU A 238 -4.52 -8.29 28.94
C LEU A 238 -4.34 -7.21 27.86
N VAL A 239 -3.67 -6.10 28.20
CA VAL A 239 -3.38 -5.05 27.21
C VAL A 239 -2.28 -5.49 26.25
N GLY A 240 -1.23 -6.14 26.75
CA GLY A 240 -0.15 -6.68 25.94
C GLY A 240 -0.65 -7.72 24.93
N SER A 241 -1.60 -8.59 25.31
CA SER A 241 -2.19 -9.57 24.39
C SER A 241 -2.97 -8.90 23.25
N ALA A 242 -3.63 -7.76 23.50
CA ALA A 242 -4.25 -6.99 22.43
C ALA A 242 -3.22 -6.41 21.45
N ILE A 243 -2.05 -5.94 21.93
CA ILE A 243 -0.98 -5.40 21.07
C ILE A 243 -0.32 -6.51 20.24
N ILE A 244 0.05 -7.63 20.87
CA ILE A 244 0.76 -8.73 20.17
C ILE A 244 -0.12 -9.41 19.13
N GLY A 245 -1.44 -9.47 19.35
CA GLY A 245 -2.40 -9.97 18.36
C GLY A 245 -2.32 -9.21 17.04
N GLY A 246 -2.09 -7.89 17.10
CA GLY A 246 -1.85 -7.04 15.93
C GLY A 246 -0.66 -7.46 15.09
N VAL A 247 0.44 -7.90 15.74
CA VAL A 247 1.64 -8.36 15.03
C VAL A 247 1.39 -9.71 14.38
N ILE A 248 0.86 -10.66 15.14
CA ILE A 248 0.79 -12.07 14.73
C ILE A 248 -0.24 -12.26 13.62
N LEU A 249 -1.37 -11.55 13.68
CA LEU A 249 -2.49 -11.79 12.76
C LEU A 249 -2.43 -11.04 11.44
N GLN A 250 -1.58 -10.01 11.31
CA GLN A 250 -1.42 -9.32 10.03
C GLN A 250 -0.91 -10.24 8.92
N LEU A 251 0.05 -11.13 9.22
CA LEU A 251 0.61 -12.07 8.23
C LEU A 251 -0.41 -13.09 7.69
N PRO A 252 -1.11 -13.88 8.54
CA PRO A 252 -2.09 -14.84 8.03
C PRO A 252 -3.29 -14.15 7.38
N ILE A 253 -3.72 -12.98 7.88
CA ILE A 253 -4.84 -12.24 7.27
C ILE A 253 -4.42 -11.69 5.90
N GLY A 254 -3.19 -11.18 5.77
CA GLY A 254 -2.64 -10.77 4.48
C GLY A 254 -2.62 -11.90 3.47
N TYR A 255 -2.11 -13.06 3.86
CA TYR A 255 -2.12 -14.26 3.01
C TYR A 255 -3.53 -14.68 2.58
N LEU A 256 -4.55 -14.56 3.45
CA LEU A 256 -5.95 -14.81 3.08
C LEU A 256 -6.46 -13.75 2.09
N ALA A 257 -6.11 -12.49 2.30
CA ALA A 257 -6.55 -11.36 1.49
C ALA A 257 -6.00 -11.41 0.05
N ASP A 258 -4.82 -11.98 -0.14
CA ASP A 258 -4.18 -12.11 -1.46
C ASP A 258 -4.70 -13.34 -2.23
N ARG A 259 -5.37 -14.30 -1.57
CA ARG A 259 -5.83 -15.56 -2.18
C ARG A 259 -7.33 -15.68 -2.38
N PHE A 260 -8.09 -14.82 -1.73
CA PHE A 260 -9.53 -14.85 -1.76
C PHE A 260 -10.04 -13.43 -1.96
N GLU A 261 -11.21 -13.31 -2.59
CA GLU A 261 -11.90 -12.04 -2.77
C GLU A 261 -11.87 -11.16 -1.50
N ARG A 262 -11.19 -10.02 -1.59
CA ARG A 262 -10.84 -9.17 -0.43
C ARG A 262 -12.05 -8.80 0.44
N ARG A 263 -13.19 -8.44 -0.16
CA ARG A 263 -14.42 -8.10 0.58
C ARG A 263 -14.99 -9.26 1.37
N LYS A 264 -14.94 -10.49 0.84
CA LYS A 264 -15.36 -11.70 1.55
C LYS A 264 -14.41 -11.98 2.71
N VAL A 265 -13.10 -11.78 2.53
CA VAL A 265 -12.12 -11.92 3.61
C VAL A 265 -12.43 -10.92 4.73
N ILE A 266 -12.57 -9.63 4.41
CA ILE A 266 -12.90 -8.57 5.38
C ILE A 266 -14.20 -8.91 6.13
N LEU A 267 -15.27 -9.30 5.42
CA LEU A 267 -16.55 -9.64 6.07
C LEU A 267 -16.41 -10.80 7.06
N ASN A 268 -15.76 -11.90 6.66
CA ASN A 268 -15.63 -13.08 7.50
C ASN A 268 -14.76 -12.84 8.73
N ILE A 269 -13.63 -12.14 8.57
CA ILE A 269 -12.76 -11.83 9.72
C ILE A 269 -13.46 -10.87 10.69
N VAL A 270 -14.21 -9.88 10.20
CA VAL A 270 -14.95 -8.94 11.07
C VAL A 270 -16.03 -9.68 11.87
N LEU A 271 -16.80 -10.56 11.23
CA LEU A 271 -17.80 -11.38 11.93
C LEU A 271 -17.15 -12.28 12.99
N PHE A 272 -16.00 -12.88 12.67
CA PHE A 272 -15.26 -13.69 13.61
C PHE A 272 -14.70 -12.87 14.79
N SER A 273 -14.16 -11.68 14.52
CA SER A 273 -13.71 -10.73 15.54
C SER A 273 -14.88 -10.30 16.44
N MET A 274 -16.06 -10.09 15.88
CA MET A 274 -17.26 -9.71 16.63
C MET A 274 -17.65 -10.81 17.62
N VAL A 275 -17.65 -12.07 17.17
CA VAL A 275 -17.90 -13.23 18.05
C VAL A 275 -16.85 -13.32 19.15
N CYS A 276 -15.56 -13.19 18.81
CA CYS A 276 -14.49 -13.18 19.81
C CYS A 276 -14.69 -12.07 20.84
N THR A 277 -15.01 -10.86 20.38
CA THR A 277 -15.25 -9.67 21.20
C THR A 277 -16.40 -9.88 22.18
N LEU A 278 -17.51 -10.48 21.74
CA LEU A 278 -18.67 -10.79 22.60
C LEU A 278 -18.40 -11.90 23.61
N LEU A 279 -17.51 -12.85 23.30
CA LEU A 279 -17.18 -13.95 24.20
C LEU A 279 -16.24 -13.54 25.34
N ILE A 280 -15.41 -12.50 25.17
CA ILE A 280 -14.44 -12.05 26.18
C ILE A 280 -15.07 -11.86 27.58
N PRO A 281 -16.13 -11.05 27.77
CA PRO A 281 -16.70 -10.86 29.11
C PRO A 281 -17.23 -12.16 29.72
N LEU A 282 -17.88 -13.03 28.93
CA LEU A 282 -18.36 -14.33 29.40
C LEU A 282 -17.22 -15.24 29.88
N ILE A 283 -16.11 -15.27 29.15
CA ILE A 283 -14.93 -16.08 29.49
C ILE A 283 -14.22 -15.53 30.72
N LEU A 284 -14.20 -14.21 30.91
CA LEU A 284 -13.68 -13.57 32.11
C LEU A 284 -14.54 -13.88 33.35
N ASP A 285 -15.87 -13.87 33.22
CA ASP A 285 -16.79 -14.24 34.31
C ASP A 285 -16.67 -15.73 34.72
N LEU A 286 -16.17 -16.59 33.82
CA LEU A 286 -15.89 -18.00 34.07
C LEU A 286 -14.46 -18.26 34.58
N ASP A 287 -13.70 -17.20 34.92
CA ASP A 287 -12.30 -17.25 35.40
C ASP A 287 -11.30 -17.90 34.41
N TYR A 288 -11.64 -18.00 33.11
CA TYR A 288 -10.76 -18.56 32.08
C TYR A 288 -9.84 -17.49 31.47
N PHE A 289 -8.98 -16.90 32.30
CA PHE A 289 -8.16 -15.74 31.93
C PHE A 289 -7.30 -15.94 30.67
N ILE A 290 -6.61 -17.07 30.53
CA ILE A 290 -5.75 -17.36 29.35
C ILE A 290 -6.57 -17.36 28.05
N LEU A 291 -7.79 -17.91 28.08
CA LEU A 291 -8.66 -17.92 26.91
C LEU A 291 -9.13 -16.49 26.57
N ALA A 292 -9.38 -15.64 27.57
CA ALA A 292 -9.67 -14.23 27.34
C ALA A 292 -8.50 -13.49 26.68
N LEU A 293 -7.25 -13.79 27.07
CA LEU A 293 -6.04 -13.24 26.40
C LEU A 293 -5.96 -13.65 24.93
N ILE A 294 -6.33 -14.89 24.60
CA ILE A 294 -6.36 -15.37 23.21
C ILE A 294 -7.47 -14.66 22.42
N LEU A 295 -8.67 -14.55 22.98
CA LEU A 295 -9.81 -13.90 22.32
C LEU A 295 -9.58 -12.41 22.09
N ILE A 296 -8.96 -11.71 23.05
CA ILE A 296 -8.65 -10.28 22.89
C ILE A 296 -7.51 -10.05 21.90
N SER A 297 -6.51 -10.94 21.88
CA SER A 297 -5.45 -10.94 20.86
C SER A 297 -6.03 -11.14 19.46
N LEU A 298 -6.96 -12.09 19.34
CA LEU A 298 -7.65 -12.40 18.08
C LEU A 298 -8.52 -11.25 17.58
N SER A 299 -9.34 -10.69 18.47
CA SER A 299 -10.20 -9.54 18.16
C SER A 299 -9.35 -8.33 17.76
N SER A 300 -8.38 -7.94 18.60
CA SER A 300 -7.50 -6.80 18.35
C SER A 300 -6.68 -6.97 17.08
N GLY A 301 -6.13 -8.16 16.85
CA GLY A 301 -5.32 -8.44 15.67
C GLY A 301 -6.10 -8.32 14.38
N ILE A 302 -7.31 -8.90 14.33
CA ILE A 302 -8.21 -8.73 13.18
C ILE A 302 -8.58 -7.26 12.96
N VAL A 303 -8.98 -6.56 14.03
CA VAL A 303 -9.35 -5.13 13.94
C VAL A 303 -8.17 -4.30 13.44
N SER A 304 -6.94 -4.59 13.89
CA SER A 304 -5.75 -3.89 13.43
C SER A 304 -5.46 -4.12 11.94
N SER A 305 -5.72 -5.33 11.43
CA SER A 305 -5.55 -5.66 10.01
C SER A 305 -6.57 -4.97 9.09
N LEU A 306 -7.66 -4.40 9.64
CA LEU A 306 -8.61 -3.62 8.84
C LEU A 306 -7.99 -2.35 8.24
N TYR A 307 -6.93 -1.81 8.86
CA TYR A 307 -6.22 -0.66 8.30
C TYR A 307 -5.51 -1.01 6.97
N PRO A 308 -4.53 -1.93 6.93
CA PRO A 308 -3.87 -2.30 5.68
C PRO A 308 -4.83 -2.96 4.67
N LEU A 309 -5.85 -3.70 5.12
CA LEU A 309 -6.91 -4.23 4.23
C LEU A 309 -7.74 -3.12 3.58
N GLY A 310 -8.07 -2.07 4.35
CA GLY A 310 -8.81 -0.93 3.84
C GLY A 310 -8.02 -0.11 2.83
N ILE A 311 -6.70 0.02 3.03
CA ILE A 311 -5.79 0.61 2.05
C ILE A 311 -5.75 -0.23 0.79
N ALA A 312 -5.52 -1.55 0.91
CA ALA A 312 -5.46 -2.44 -0.25
C ALA A 312 -6.76 -2.45 -1.06
N GLU A 313 -7.94 -2.56 -0.41
CA GLU A 313 -9.26 -2.44 -1.07
C GLU A 313 -9.48 -1.08 -1.76
N THR A 314 -8.74 -0.06 -1.37
CA THR A 314 -8.81 1.26 -2.00
C THR A 314 -7.84 1.36 -3.16
N PHE A 315 -6.64 0.81 -2.99
CA PHE A 315 -5.60 0.77 -4.02
C PHE A 315 -6.01 -0.10 -5.21
N ASP A 316 -6.80 -1.16 -5.00
CA ASP A 316 -7.39 -1.93 -6.09
C ASP A 316 -8.19 -1.05 -7.10
N ARG A 317 -8.50 0.21 -6.77
CA ARG A 317 -9.37 1.11 -7.55
C ARG A 317 -8.77 2.49 -7.80
N LEU A 318 -7.49 2.67 -7.49
CA LEU A 318 -6.80 3.95 -7.68
C LEU A 318 -5.66 3.74 -8.65
N GLN A 319 -5.43 4.72 -9.51
CA GLN A 319 -4.24 4.75 -10.34
C GLN A 319 -2.99 4.88 -9.45
N GLN A 320 -1.84 4.41 -9.95
CA GLN A 320 -0.60 4.41 -9.18
C GLN A 320 -0.18 5.81 -8.68
N ASN A 321 -0.33 6.83 -9.54
CA ASN A 321 -0.06 8.23 -9.24
C ASN A 321 -0.97 8.83 -8.14
N GLU A 322 -2.15 8.23 -7.90
CA GLU A 322 -3.11 8.69 -6.89
C GLU A 322 -2.90 8.05 -5.51
N MET A 323 -2.17 6.93 -5.45
CA MET A 323 -2.05 6.13 -4.23
C MET A 323 -1.35 6.87 -3.08
N GLY A 324 -0.29 7.61 -3.40
CA GLY A 324 0.42 8.43 -2.41
C GLY A 324 -0.54 9.43 -1.74
N SER A 325 -1.31 10.15 -2.54
CA SER A 325 -2.29 11.14 -2.07
C SER A 325 -3.44 10.51 -1.28
N ALA A 326 -3.83 9.27 -1.59
CA ALA A 326 -4.87 8.54 -0.89
C ALA A 326 -4.45 8.10 0.53
N ILE A 327 -3.18 7.75 0.75
CA ILE A 327 -2.67 7.37 2.09
C ILE A 327 -2.89 8.51 3.09
N GLY A 328 -2.58 9.75 2.72
CA GLY A 328 -2.80 10.91 3.58
C GLY A 328 -4.26 11.08 4.01
N ALA A 329 -5.20 10.91 3.08
CA ALA A 329 -6.62 10.97 3.36
C ALA A 329 -7.10 9.78 4.24
N MET A 330 -6.57 8.58 4.02
CA MET A 330 -6.85 7.41 4.87
C MET A 330 -6.40 7.61 6.32
N ILE A 331 -5.27 8.26 6.54
CA ILE A 331 -4.80 8.57 7.90
C ILE A 331 -5.78 9.53 8.61
N ILE A 332 -6.32 10.53 7.90
CA ILE A 332 -7.34 11.43 8.46
C ILE A 332 -8.61 10.66 8.85
N ILE A 333 -9.03 9.71 8.02
CA ILE A 333 -10.18 8.84 8.29
C ILE A 333 -9.92 7.98 9.53
N TYR A 334 -8.75 7.35 9.63
CA TYR A 334 -8.35 6.56 10.78
C TYR A 334 -8.35 7.39 12.07
N ALA A 335 -7.73 8.56 12.04
CA ALA A 335 -7.67 9.47 13.18
C ALA A 335 -9.07 9.92 13.60
N SER A 336 -9.97 10.18 12.65
CA SER A 336 -11.39 10.50 12.93
C SER A 336 -12.08 9.38 13.70
N GLY A 337 -11.85 8.12 13.30
CA GLY A 337 -12.30 6.95 14.04
C GLY A 337 -11.72 6.92 15.46
N GLY A 338 -10.41 7.14 15.59
CA GLY A 338 -9.70 7.20 16.88
C GLY A 338 -10.11 8.37 17.79
N ILE A 339 -10.74 9.42 17.26
CA ILE A 339 -11.34 10.51 18.05
C ILE A 339 -12.72 10.07 18.55
N LEU A 340 -13.55 9.49 17.66
CA LEU A 340 -14.92 9.11 18.00
C LEU A 340 -15.00 7.87 18.90
N GLY A 341 -14.10 6.91 18.71
CA GLY A 341 -14.11 5.62 19.40
C GLY A 341 -14.05 5.72 20.93
N PRO A 342 -12.91 6.14 21.53
CA PRO A 342 -12.74 6.16 22.97
C PRO A 342 -13.81 6.99 23.68
N TYR A 343 -14.22 8.11 23.08
CA TYR A 343 -15.30 8.96 23.61
C TYR A 343 -16.65 8.25 23.58
N THR A 344 -17.06 7.67 22.45
CA THR A 344 -18.35 6.95 22.34
C THR A 344 -18.42 5.77 23.30
N VAL A 345 -17.36 4.97 23.39
CA VAL A 345 -17.28 3.84 24.33
C VAL A 345 -17.25 4.32 25.78
N GLY A 346 -16.52 5.41 26.08
CA GLY A 346 -16.52 6.03 27.41
C GLY A 346 -17.91 6.48 27.86
N LEU A 347 -18.69 7.10 26.97
CA LEU A 347 -20.09 7.47 27.26
C LEU A 347 -20.98 6.25 27.50
N VAL A 348 -20.80 5.16 26.74
CA VAL A 348 -21.52 3.91 26.98
C VAL A 348 -21.19 3.35 28.37
N MET A 349 -19.91 3.32 28.73
CA MET A 349 -19.47 2.86 30.06
C MET A 349 -20.02 3.73 31.19
N GLU A 350 -20.12 5.05 30.98
CA GLU A 350 -20.63 5.99 31.98
C GLU A 350 -22.15 5.92 32.18
N TYR A 351 -22.94 5.93 31.09
CA TYR A 351 -24.40 6.05 31.17
C TYR A 351 -25.14 4.72 31.19
N ILE A 352 -24.58 3.68 30.55
CA ILE A 352 -25.22 2.36 30.44
C ILE A 352 -24.54 1.36 31.37
N GLY A 353 -23.22 1.44 31.48
CA GLY A 353 -22.41 0.70 32.45
C GLY A 353 -21.21 -0.01 31.82
N THR A 354 -20.19 -0.27 32.64
CA THR A 354 -18.90 -0.82 32.19
C THR A 354 -19.01 -2.18 31.50
N HIS A 355 -19.99 -3.01 31.85
CA HIS A 355 -20.23 -4.31 31.21
C HIS A 355 -20.56 -4.21 29.71
N TYR A 356 -21.00 -3.05 29.23
CA TYR A 356 -21.33 -2.82 27.81
C TYR A 356 -20.12 -2.45 26.94
N PHE A 357 -18.91 -2.37 27.51
CA PHE A 357 -17.68 -2.05 26.78
C PHE A 357 -17.48 -2.92 25.53
N PHE A 358 -17.46 -4.26 25.69
CA PHE A 358 -17.29 -5.19 24.58
C PHE A 358 -18.51 -5.24 23.66
N ILE A 359 -19.72 -5.01 24.18
CA ILE A 359 -20.96 -4.98 23.39
C ILE A 359 -20.95 -3.77 22.44
N ALA A 360 -20.50 -2.60 22.90
CA ALA A 360 -20.37 -1.41 22.06
C ALA A 360 -19.41 -1.64 20.88
N MET A 361 -18.24 -2.23 21.15
CA MET A 361 -17.27 -2.58 20.10
C MET A 361 -17.82 -3.62 19.13
N ALA A 362 -18.50 -4.65 19.64
CA ALA A 362 -19.14 -5.67 18.79
C ALA A 362 -20.25 -5.06 17.92
N LEU A 363 -21.01 -4.09 18.43
CA LEU A 363 -22.02 -3.37 17.65
C LEU A 363 -21.38 -2.56 16.51
N MET A 364 -20.26 -1.90 16.75
CA MET A 364 -19.51 -1.18 15.70
C MET A 364 -19.04 -2.12 14.59
N GLN A 365 -18.51 -3.29 14.97
CA GLN A 365 -18.11 -4.34 14.02
C GLN A 365 -19.31 -4.92 13.27
N PHE A 366 -20.44 -5.14 13.95
CA PHE A 366 -21.68 -5.62 13.34
C PHE A 366 -22.22 -4.66 12.28
N LEU A 367 -22.27 -3.36 12.59
CA LEU A 367 -22.72 -2.33 11.64
C LEU A 367 -21.80 -2.28 10.41
N PHE A 368 -20.50 -2.46 10.61
CA PHE A 368 -19.55 -2.54 9.51
C PHE A 368 -19.75 -3.80 8.66
N ALA A 369 -19.94 -4.97 9.28
CA ALA A 369 -20.25 -6.21 8.57
C ALA A 369 -21.54 -6.10 7.72
N LEU A 370 -22.58 -5.45 8.27
CA LEU A 370 -23.82 -5.19 7.53
C LEU A 370 -23.57 -4.26 6.33
N PHE A 371 -22.76 -3.22 6.51
CA PHE A 371 -22.38 -2.30 5.43
C PHE A 371 -21.61 -3.01 4.31
N ILE A 372 -20.66 -3.89 4.64
CA ILE A 372 -19.93 -4.70 3.64
C ILE A 372 -20.90 -5.62 2.91
N ALA A 373 -21.75 -6.35 3.63
CA ALA A 373 -22.72 -7.28 3.04
C ALA A 373 -23.69 -6.57 2.07
N TYR A 374 -24.11 -5.34 2.39
CA TYR A 374 -24.88 -4.49 1.49
C TYR A 374 -24.06 -4.09 0.25
N ARG A 375 -22.84 -3.57 0.43
CA ARG A 375 -22.00 -3.08 -0.67
C ARG A 375 -21.53 -4.18 -1.62
N SER A 376 -21.22 -5.38 -1.11
CA SER A 376 -20.85 -6.53 -1.93
C SER A 376 -21.97 -7.01 -2.86
N ARG A 377 -23.23 -6.61 -2.63
CA ARG A 377 -24.35 -6.87 -3.56
C ARG A 377 -24.53 -5.80 -4.62
N VAL A 378 -24.04 -4.58 -4.36
CA VAL A 378 -24.26 -3.42 -5.24
C VAL A 378 -23.17 -3.30 -6.30
N ARG A 379 -21.94 -3.71 -6.00
CA ARG A 379 -20.80 -3.62 -6.93
C ARG A 379 -20.01 -4.92 -6.88
N LYS A 380 -19.78 -5.54 -8.04
CA LYS A 380 -18.90 -6.72 -8.17
C LYS A 380 -17.50 -6.39 -7.60
N SER A 381 -16.87 -7.40 -7.02
CA SER A 381 -15.50 -7.32 -6.52
C SER A 381 -14.52 -7.55 -7.67
N ILE A 382 -13.32 -7.01 -7.53
CA ILE A 382 -12.24 -7.20 -8.52
C ILE A 382 -11.78 -8.66 -8.44
N PRO A 383 -11.50 -9.32 -9.58
CA PRO A 383 -10.89 -10.66 -9.63
C PRO A 383 -9.66 -10.78 -8.71
N THR A 384 -9.35 -11.98 -8.24
CA THR A 384 -8.33 -12.15 -7.18
C THR A 384 -6.91 -12.01 -7.71
N ASP A 385 -6.70 -12.38 -8.96
CA ASP A 385 -5.50 -12.22 -9.77
C ASP A 385 -5.17 -10.74 -10.08
N GLN A 386 -6.17 -9.87 -10.09
CA GLN A 386 -6.03 -8.43 -10.38
C GLN A 386 -6.00 -7.56 -9.11
N GLN A 387 -5.95 -8.17 -7.92
CA GLN A 387 -5.91 -7.45 -6.64
C GLN A 387 -4.49 -7.01 -6.29
N GLU A 388 -4.40 -5.85 -5.64
CA GLU A 388 -3.15 -5.36 -5.10
C GLU A 388 -2.62 -6.25 -3.98
N ALA A 389 -1.30 -6.42 -3.92
CA ALA A 389 -0.70 -7.18 -2.83
C ALA A 389 -1.01 -6.54 -1.46
N PHE A 390 -1.32 -7.37 -0.47
CA PHE A 390 -1.42 -6.91 0.90
C PHE A 390 -0.04 -6.51 1.43
N VAL A 391 0.05 -5.28 1.94
CA VAL A 391 1.23 -4.79 2.66
C VAL A 391 0.89 -4.63 4.13
N ALA A 392 1.60 -5.35 5.00
CA ALA A 392 1.44 -5.22 6.44
C ALA A 392 1.88 -3.81 6.90
N GLN A 393 0.92 -3.03 7.41
CA GLN A 393 1.13 -1.68 7.90
C GLN A 393 0.44 -1.51 9.24
N GLY A 394 1.14 -0.94 10.22
CA GLY A 394 0.60 -0.75 11.56
C GLY A 394 -0.35 0.44 11.62
N ALA A 395 -1.55 0.25 12.14
CA ALA A 395 -2.54 1.32 12.32
C ALA A 395 -2.04 2.48 13.22
N THR A 396 -1.03 2.22 14.06
CA THR A 396 -0.41 3.21 14.96
C THR A 396 0.87 3.85 14.40
N GLY A 397 1.37 3.38 13.25
CA GLY A 397 2.57 3.87 12.57
C GLY A 397 2.20 4.48 11.23
N TRP A 398 2.47 5.77 11.07
CA TRP A 398 2.18 6.50 9.85
C TRP A 398 3.20 6.08 8.81
N VAL A 399 2.84 5.17 7.91
CA VAL A 399 3.73 4.75 6.84
C VAL A 399 3.91 5.91 5.86
N SER A 400 5.16 6.32 5.62
CA SER A 400 5.45 7.23 4.51
C SER A 400 5.00 6.58 3.21
N THR A 401 4.34 7.36 2.34
CA THR A 401 3.95 6.96 1.00
C THR A 401 5.13 6.30 0.27
N GLU A 402 6.33 6.86 0.43
CA GLU A 402 7.58 6.43 -0.18
C GLU A 402 8.04 5.01 0.20
N LEU A 403 7.65 4.49 1.37
CA LEU A 403 8.02 3.13 1.80
C LEU A 403 7.03 2.05 1.34
N ASP A 404 5.85 2.45 0.88
CA ASP A 404 4.85 1.51 0.40
C ASP A 404 5.30 0.92 -0.94
N PRO A 405 5.44 -0.40 -1.09
CA PRO A 405 5.87 -1.00 -2.34
C PRO A 405 4.88 -0.85 -3.50
N ARG A 406 3.66 -0.34 -3.24
CA ARG A 406 2.61 -0.17 -4.25
C ARG A 406 2.56 1.23 -4.85
N THR A 407 3.26 2.19 -4.25
CA THR A 407 3.43 3.52 -4.84
C THR A 407 4.62 3.50 -5.80
N GLU A 408 4.60 4.43 -6.74
CA GLU A 408 5.74 4.71 -7.61
C GLU A 408 7.01 4.94 -6.77
N TYR A 409 8.10 4.29 -7.18
CA TYR A 409 9.41 4.46 -6.56
C TYR A 409 10.16 5.53 -7.33
N VAL A 410 10.38 6.67 -6.70
CA VAL A 410 11.26 7.71 -7.22
C VAL A 410 12.65 7.43 -6.69
N ASP A 411 13.62 7.21 -7.58
CA ASP A 411 15.00 7.01 -7.14
C ASP A 411 15.62 8.34 -6.72
N ILE A 412 15.68 8.58 -5.41
CA ILE A 412 16.28 9.78 -4.81
C ILE A 412 17.79 9.58 -4.60
N SER A 413 18.43 8.72 -5.39
CA SER A 413 19.86 8.48 -5.26
C SER A 413 20.62 9.80 -5.49
N GLU A 414 21.36 10.26 -4.47
CA GLU A 414 22.31 11.36 -4.66
C GLU A 414 23.27 10.92 -5.77
N LEU A 415 23.40 11.74 -6.82
CA LEU A 415 24.38 11.54 -7.88
C LEU A 415 25.73 11.15 -7.26
N SER A 416 26.36 10.11 -7.80
CA SER A 416 27.71 9.75 -7.35
C SER A 416 28.62 10.99 -7.39
N PRO A 417 29.62 11.13 -6.51
CA PRO A 417 30.56 12.26 -6.56
C PRO A 417 31.11 12.50 -7.97
N GLU A 418 31.32 11.42 -8.73
CA GLU A 418 31.74 11.39 -10.11
C GLU A 418 30.67 11.95 -11.06
N ALA A 419 29.41 11.52 -10.95
CA ALA A 419 28.29 12.03 -11.73
C ALA A 419 27.99 13.50 -11.42
N GLN A 420 27.99 13.88 -10.14
CA GLN A 420 27.85 15.28 -9.73
C GLN A 420 28.97 16.15 -10.29
N THR A 421 30.21 15.68 -10.27
CA THR A 421 31.35 16.39 -10.88
C THR A 421 31.17 16.52 -12.40
N ALA A 422 30.66 15.48 -13.06
CA ALA A 422 30.39 15.52 -14.48
C ALA A 422 29.29 16.54 -14.84
N VAL A 423 28.22 16.61 -14.05
CA VAL A 423 27.16 17.63 -14.16
C VAL A 423 27.70 19.03 -13.93
N ASP A 424 28.48 19.25 -12.87
CA ASP A 424 29.09 20.54 -12.56
C ASP A 424 30.00 21.03 -13.70
N ILE A 425 30.71 20.10 -14.35
CA ILE A 425 31.53 20.41 -15.53
C ILE A 425 30.65 20.67 -16.76
N ALA A 426 29.58 19.90 -16.96
CA ALA A 426 28.66 20.07 -18.09
C ALA A 426 28.01 21.46 -18.08
N LEU A 427 27.59 21.94 -16.91
CA LEU A 427 27.03 23.29 -16.71
C LEU A 427 28.01 24.42 -17.11
N ILE A 428 29.32 24.17 -17.02
CA ILE A 428 30.36 25.15 -17.37
C ILE A 428 30.81 24.98 -18.83
N ASN A 429 30.97 23.72 -19.27
CA ASN A 429 31.50 23.37 -20.58
C ASN A 429 31.02 21.96 -21.01
N PRO A 430 29.90 21.88 -21.75
CA PRO A 430 29.31 20.60 -22.20
C PRO A 430 30.29 19.71 -22.96
N LYS A 431 31.10 20.31 -23.85
CA LYS A 431 32.11 19.56 -24.66
C LYS A 431 33.21 18.94 -23.80
N LEU A 432 33.57 19.58 -22.68
CA LEU A 432 34.54 19.03 -21.75
C LEU A 432 33.93 17.88 -20.94
N ALA A 433 32.67 17.99 -20.54
CA ALA A 433 31.93 16.92 -19.88
C ALA A 433 31.86 15.68 -20.77
N LEU A 434 31.43 15.81 -22.03
CA LEU A 434 31.41 14.69 -23.00
C LEU A 434 32.77 13.99 -23.15
N LYS A 435 33.87 14.73 -23.01
CA LYS A 435 35.22 14.14 -23.04
C LYS A 435 35.55 13.41 -21.74
N MET A 436 35.15 13.96 -20.60
CA MET A 436 35.31 13.30 -19.31
C MET A 436 34.49 12.02 -19.23
N VAL A 437 33.23 12.04 -19.66
CA VAL A 437 32.36 10.85 -19.72
C VAL A 437 33.02 9.74 -20.53
N SER A 438 33.54 10.03 -21.73
CA SER A 438 34.24 9.02 -22.54
C SER A 438 35.48 8.41 -21.87
N ILE A 439 36.17 9.17 -21.00
CA ILE A 439 37.33 8.66 -20.25
C ILE A 439 36.86 7.80 -19.07
N LEU A 440 35.76 8.18 -18.42
CA LEU A 440 35.18 7.42 -17.32
C LEU A 440 34.57 6.10 -17.80
N ALA A 441 33.92 6.10 -18.97
CA ALA A 441 33.41 4.88 -19.63
C ALA A 441 34.50 3.80 -19.72
N LYS A 442 35.72 4.21 -20.08
CA LYS A 442 36.87 3.32 -20.20
C LYS A 442 37.43 2.84 -18.85
N SER A 443 37.22 3.62 -17.79
CA SER A 443 37.89 3.44 -16.50
C SER A 443 37.04 2.70 -15.48
N ASP A 444 35.73 2.95 -15.52
CA ASP A 444 34.73 2.45 -14.57
C ASP A 444 33.37 2.28 -15.29
N PRO A 445 33.20 1.19 -16.06
CA PRO A 445 31.97 0.96 -16.83
C PRO A 445 30.74 0.74 -15.93
N GLU A 446 30.91 0.31 -14.68
CA GLU A 446 29.78 0.10 -13.76
C GLU A 446 29.04 1.41 -13.40
N GLN A 447 29.69 2.58 -13.50
CA GLN A 447 29.09 3.87 -13.15
C GLN A 447 28.74 4.76 -14.36
N ILE A 448 29.05 4.29 -15.58
CA ILE A 448 28.96 5.16 -16.76
C ILE A 448 27.53 5.52 -17.12
N LEU A 449 26.58 4.60 -16.91
CA LEU A 449 25.16 4.82 -17.17
C LEU A 449 24.60 5.92 -16.27
N ASP A 450 24.90 5.88 -14.97
CA ASP A 450 24.50 6.93 -14.01
C ASP A 450 25.07 8.30 -14.40
N ILE A 451 26.34 8.33 -14.83
CA ILE A 451 26.99 9.56 -15.27
C ILE A 451 26.37 10.07 -16.59
N ALA A 452 26.11 9.18 -17.54
CA ALA A 452 25.51 9.51 -18.82
C ALA A 452 24.09 10.07 -18.61
N LYS A 453 23.28 9.43 -17.77
CA LYS A 453 21.95 9.90 -17.35
C LYS A 453 22.00 11.32 -16.82
N ALA A 454 22.90 11.55 -15.86
CA ALA A 454 23.04 12.83 -15.19
C ALA A 454 23.48 13.96 -16.14
N VAL A 455 24.40 13.65 -17.05
CA VAL A 455 24.95 14.61 -18.01
C VAL A 455 23.98 14.88 -19.16
N ALA A 456 23.21 13.89 -19.62
CA ALA A 456 22.23 14.03 -20.69
C ALA A 456 21.20 15.13 -20.36
N GLY A 457 20.71 15.19 -19.12
CA GLY A 457 19.73 16.18 -18.67
C GLY A 457 20.25 17.63 -18.54
N VAL A 458 21.52 17.91 -18.86
CA VAL A 458 22.10 19.26 -18.75
C VAL A 458 21.89 20.03 -20.06
N GLU A 459 21.26 21.21 -19.95
CA GLU A 459 21.02 22.10 -21.10
C GLU A 459 22.30 22.39 -21.89
N GLY A 460 22.28 22.11 -23.21
CA GLY A 460 23.40 22.31 -24.12
C GLY A 460 24.38 21.14 -24.26
N VAL A 461 24.10 20.00 -23.62
CA VAL A 461 24.75 18.72 -23.94
C VAL A 461 24.13 18.13 -25.20
N ASP A 462 24.99 17.67 -26.11
CA ASP A 462 24.61 16.96 -27.32
C ASP A 462 24.48 15.46 -26.99
N VAL A 463 23.24 14.97 -26.91
CA VAL A 463 22.90 13.61 -26.50
C VAL A 463 23.36 12.55 -27.50
N THR A 464 23.41 12.90 -28.77
CA THR A 464 23.91 12.05 -29.85
C THR A 464 25.43 11.90 -29.78
N GLU A 465 26.18 12.99 -29.52
CA GLU A 465 27.62 12.91 -29.26
C GLU A 465 27.93 12.16 -27.94
N LEU A 466 27.07 12.27 -26.92
CA LEU A 466 27.17 11.51 -25.68
C LEU A 466 27.04 10.00 -25.94
N TYR A 467 25.98 9.59 -26.60
CA TYR A 467 25.72 8.19 -26.97
C TYR A 467 26.89 7.59 -27.75
N GLN A 468 27.30 8.21 -28.86
CA GLN A 468 28.39 7.70 -29.71
C GLN A 468 29.69 7.48 -28.93
N ARG A 469 30.01 8.37 -27.98
CA ARG A 469 31.25 8.29 -27.20
C ARG A 469 31.21 7.20 -26.15
N VAL A 470 30.07 6.99 -25.51
CA VAL A 470 29.92 5.95 -24.48
C VAL A 470 29.78 4.58 -25.14
N ASN A 471 28.90 4.44 -26.14
CA ASN A 471 28.67 3.18 -26.86
C ASN A 471 29.96 2.65 -27.52
N LYS A 472 30.84 3.54 -27.98
CA LYS A 472 32.14 3.14 -28.54
C LYS A 472 33.09 2.50 -27.52
N GLU A 473 33.02 2.90 -26.25
CA GLU A 473 33.90 2.39 -25.20
C GLU A 473 33.24 1.24 -24.41
N ASP A 474 31.91 1.16 -24.41
CA ASP A 474 31.11 0.11 -23.76
C ASP A 474 29.93 -0.37 -24.65
N PRO A 475 30.21 -1.12 -25.72
CA PRO A 475 29.18 -1.56 -26.68
C PRO A 475 28.26 -2.65 -26.13
N ASP A 476 28.67 -3.37 -25.07
CA ASP A 476 27.89 -4.47 -24.51
C ASP A 476 26.59 -3.99 -23.82
N ASN A 477 26.51 -2.70 -23.46
CA ASN A 477 25.37 -2.09 -22.75
C ASN A 477 24.60 -1.07 -23.59
N GLN A 478 24.60 -1.21 -24.92
CA GLN A 478 23.99 -0.26 -25.86
C GLN A 478 22.51 0.01 -25.56
N GLN A 479 21.70 -1.03 -25.34
CA GLN A 479 20.27 -0.91 -25.05
C GLN A 479 20.02 -0.11 -23.77
N GLU A 480 20.72 -0.45 -22.69
CA GLU A 480 20.58 0.22 -21.38
C GLU A 480 21.02 1.68 -21.45
N LEU A 481 22.05 1.99 -22.25
CA LEU A 481 22.50 3.36 -22.51
C LEU A 481 21.44 4.18 -23.26
N ILE A 482 20.86 3.63 -24.33
CA ILE A 482 19.79 4.28 -25.11
C ILE A 482 18.61 4.60 -24.20
N GLN A 483 18.11 3.59 -23.47
CA GLN A 483 17.00 3.74 -22.54
C GLN A 483 17.30 4.84 -21.51
N THR A 484 18.51 4.84 -20.94
CA THR A 484 18.94 5.82 -19.94
C THR A 484 18.97 7.25 -20.48
N ILE A 485 19.48 7.46 -21.69
CA ILE A 485 19.57 8.79 -22.30
C ILE A 485 18.18 9.30 -22.70
N ILE A 486 17.37 8.47 -23.36
CA ILE A 486 16.01 8.84 -23.78
C ILE A 486 15.16 9.20 -22.57
N THR A 487 15.17 8.36 -21.52
CA THR A 487 14.43 8.62 -20.27
C THR A 487 14.86 9.93 -19.61
N ALA A 488 16.13 10.31 -19.72
CA ALA A 488 16.65 11.54 -19.13
C ALA A 488 16.27 12.81 -19.93
N THR A 489 16.11 12.68 -21.25
CA THR A 489 15.78 13.79 -22.15
C THR A 489 14.81 13.38 -23.26
N PRO A 490 13.51 13.20 -22.96
CA PRO A 490 12.51 12.85 -23.97
C PRO A 490 12.41 13.90 -25.08
N GLU A 491 12.45 15.19 -24.75
CA GLU A 491 12.36 16.28 -25.74
C GLU A 491 13.51 16.33 -26.77
N SER A 492 14.60 15.60 -26.54
CA SER A 492 15.76 15.51 -27.45
C SER A 492 16.00 14.10 -27.99
N SER A 493 15.05 13.18 -27.77
CA SER A 493 15.17 11.76 -28.16
C SER A 493 15.13 11.59 -29.68
N SER A 494 14.37 12.41 -30.41
CA SER A 494 14.15 12.25 -31.86
C SER A 494 15.45 12.22 -32.70
N GLU A 495 16.41 13.10 -32.42
CA GLU A 495 17.71 13.12 -33.13
C GLU A 495 18.56 11.88 -32.82
N LEU A 496 18.46 11.36 -31.59
CA LEU A 496 19.15 10.14 -31.17
C LEU A 496 18.52 8.91 -31.80
N VAL A 497 17.20 8.82 -31.80
CA VAL A 497 16.41 7.72 -32.39
C VAL A 497 16.80 7.55 -33.87
N SER A 498 16.72 8.62 -34.67
CA SER A 498 17.08 8.56 -36.10
C SER A 498 18.55 8.15 -36.32
N MET A 499 19.50 8.71 -35.55
CA MET A 499 20.91 8.34 -35.67
C MET A 499 21.13 6.85 -35.38
N VAL A 500 20.52 6.34 -34.29
CA VAL A 500 20.73 4.95 -33.87
C VAL A 500 20.20 4.00 -34.93
N PHE A 501 19.03 4.26 -35.52
CA PHE A 501 18.50 3.41 -36.59
C PHE A 501 19.30 3.50 -37.90
N GLU A 502 19.86 4.67 -38.25
CA GLU A 502 20.76 4.80 -39.40
C GLU A 502 22.07 4.00 -39.25
N GLU A 503 22.58 3.83 -38.02
CA GLU A 503 23.83 3.13 -37.73
C GLU A 503 23.64 1.63 -37.41
N ALA A 504 22.42 1.19 -37.07
CA ALA A 504 22.11 -0.17 -36.66
C ALA A 504 22.00 -1.16 -37.82
N GLU A 505 22.24 -2.45 -37.54
CA GLU A 505 21.94 -3.52 -38.51
C GLU A 505 20.43 -3.76 -38.58
N SER A 506 19.88 -4.07 -39.76
CA SER A 506 18.43 -4.22 -39.94
C SER A 506 17.80 -5.27 -39.02
N GLU A 507 18.55 -6.30 -38.62
CA GLU A 507 18.08 -7.35 -37.69
C GLU A 507 17.93 -6.85 -36.23
N GLU A 508 18.57 -5.74 -35.85
CA GLU A 508 18.55 -5.19 -34.49
C GLU A 508 17.48 -4.08 -34.32
N ILE A 509 16.95 -3.54 -35.41
CA ILE A 509 16.07 -2.36 -35.40
C ILE A 509 14.76 -2.61 -34.65
N ALA A 510 14.14 -3.79 -34.80
CA ALA A 510 12.90 -4.11 -34.09
C ALA A 510 13.10 -4.17 -32.55
N GLU A 511 14.21 -4.76 -32.10
CA GLU A 511 14.56 -4.83 -30.68
C GLU A 511 14.87 -3.43 -30.12
N LEU A 512 15.64 -2.63 -30.86
CA LEU A 512 15.97 -1.25 -30.48
C LEU A 512 14.73 -0.35 -30.45
N ALA A 513 13.81 -0.49 -31.41
CA ALA A 513 12.55 0.25 -31.43
C ALA A 513 11.68 -0.07 -30.21
N THR A 514 11.64 -1.35 -29.80
CA THR A 514 10.94 -1.77 -28.58
C THR A 514 11.56 -1.10 -27.34
N VAL A 515 12.88 -1.12 -27.21
CA VAL A 515 13.61 -0.48 -26.09
C VAL A 515 13.38 1.04 -26.05
N MET A 516 13.34 1.70 -27.20
CA MET A 516 13.13 3.15 -27.29
C MET A 516 11.68 3.54 -26.99
N THR A 517 10.71 2.79 -27.49
CA THR A 517 9.28 3.03 -27.21
C THR A 517 8.93 2.82 -25.74
N ASP A 518 9.57 1.87 -25.06
CA ASP A 518 9.47 1.73 -23.59
C ASP A 518 10.09 2.92 -22.84
N ALA A 519 11.15 3.50 -23.38
CA ALA A 519 11.85 4.64 -22.77
C ALA A 519 11.09 5.97 -22.96
N ASP A 520 10.35 6.11 -24.07
CA ASP A 520 9.56 7.30 -24.41
C ASP A 520 8.18 6.92 -24.99
N PRO A 521 7.23 6.48 -24.14
CA PRO A 521 5.91 6.02 -24.59
C PRO A 521 5.08 7.13 -25.26
N GLU A 522 5.29 8.40 -24.88
CA GLU A 522 4.53 9.53 -25.45
C GLU A 522 4.85 9.77 -26.93
N HIS A 523 6.05 9.41 -27.38
CA HIS A 523 6.52 9.56 -28.77
C HIS A 523 6.69 8.21 -29.47
N SER A 524 6.01 7.16 -29.00
CA SER A 524 6.20 5.80 -29.50
C SER A 524 5.96 5.67 -31.01
N LEU A 525 4.92 6.33 -31.54
CA LEU A 525 4.60 6.33 -32.96
C LEU A 525 5.73 6.98 -33.80
N GLU A 526 6.33 8.08 -33.35
CA GLU A 526 7.44 8.73 -34.06
C GLU A 526 8.68 7.81 -34.13
N ILE A 527 8.91 7.02 -33.07
CA ILE A 527 9.99 6.03 -33.01
C ILE A 527 9.74 4.89 -34.00
N ILE A 528 8.51 4.36 -34.04
CA ILE A 528 8.13 3.29 -34.98
C ILE A 528 8.17 3.77 -36.43
N GLU A 529 7.77 5.01 -36.69
CA GLU A 529 7.90 5.66 -38.00
C GLU A 529 9.37 5.69 -38.44
N ALA A 530 10.27 6.21 -37.58
CA ALA A 530 11.69 6.28 -37.87
C ALA A 530 12.34 4.88 -38.08
N ALA A 531 11.93 3.88 -37.29
CA ALA A 531 12.39 2.50 -37.43
C ALA A 531 11.94 1.90 -38.78
N THR A 532 10.69 2.16 -39.17
CA THR A 532 10.10 1.68 -40.43
C THR A 532 10.81 2.32 -41.63
N GLU A 533 11.04 3.63 -41.61
CA GLU A 533 11.76 4.33 -42.68
C GLU A 533 13.20 3.81 -42.86
N ALA A 534 13.88 3.48 -41.77
CA ALA A 534 15.27 2.99 -41.80
C ALA A 534 15.43 1.62 -42.50
N VAL A 535 14.43 0.74 -42.42
CA VAL A 535 14.47 -0.60 -43.04
C VAL A 535 13.82 -0.67 -44.42
N LEU A 536 12.98 0.32 -44.77
CA LEU A 536 12.12 0.25 -45.96
C LEU A 536 12.89 0.05 -47.27
N GLU A 537 14.05 0.71 -47.44
CA GLU A 537 14.84 0.61 -48.67
C GLU A 537 15.71 -0.65 -48.73
N ASP A 538 16.26 -1.08 -47.59
CA ASP A 538 17.29 -2.13 -47.52
C ASP A 538 16.74 -3.52 -47.17
N ASN A 539 15.75 -3.62 -46.28
CA ASN A 539 15.15 -4.88 -45.84
C ASN A 539 13.68 -4.71 -45.40
N PRO A 540 12.73 -4.57 -46.34
CA PRO A 540 11.33 -4.25 -46.05
C PRO A 540 10.56 -5.37 -45.32
N GLU A 541 11.08 -6.61 -45.28
CA GLU A 541 10.47 -7.71 -44.52
C GLU A 541 10.49 -7.44 -42.99
N VAL A 542 11.42 -6.61 -42.50
CA VAL A 542 11.56 -6.24 -41.08
C VAL A 542 10.44 -5.32 -40.60
N VAL A 543 9.70 -4.65 -41.50
CA VAL A 543 8.57 -3.78 -41.13
C VAL A 543 7.51 -4.55 -40.35
N VAL A 544 7.23 -5.80 -40.74
CA VAL A 544 6.28 -6.66 -40.03
C VAL A 544 6.80 -7.01 -38.64
N GLU A 545 8.10 -7.28 -38.51
CA GLU A 545 8.74 -7.59 -37.23
C GLU A 545 8.72 -6.41 -36.26
N ILE A 546 8.95 -5.18 -36.75
CA ILE A 546 8.85 -3.95 -35.95
C ILE A 546 7.41 -3.77 -35.44
N ALA A 547 6.42 -3.91 -36.32
CA ALA A 547 5.01 -3.73 -35.96
C ALA A 547 4.53 -4.81 -34.99
N GLU A 548 4.92 -6.07 -35.21
CA GLU A 548 4.61 -7.19 -34.32
C GLU A 548 5.29 -7.02 -32.96
N ALA A 549 6.56 -6.63 -32.92
CA ALA A 549 7.29 -6.38 -31.68
C ALA A 549 6.64 -5.24 -30.87
N TYR A 550 6.28 -4.13 -31.52
CA TYR A 550 5.60 -3.02 -30.88
C TYR A 550 4.20 -3.39 -30.38
N ALA A 551 3.37 -4.04 -31.21
CA ALA A 551 2.02 -4.43 -30.81
C ALA A 551 2.03 -5.46 -29.67
N ASN A 552 2.95 -6.43 -29.70
CA ASN A 552 3.16 -7.35 -28.59
C ASN A 552 3.66 -6.63 -27.34
N ASN A 553 4.52 -5.63 -27.48
CA ASN A 553 4.98 -4.83 -26.34
C ASN A 553 3.83 -4.03 -25.72
N VAL A 554 3.03 -3.33 -26.53
CA VAL A 554 1.83 -2.60 -26.06
C VAL A 554 0.84 -3.56 -25.40
N ALA A 555 0.57 -4.73 -25.98
CA ALA A 555 -0.30 -5.75 -25.39
C ALA A 555 0.26 -6.29 -24.06
N THR A 556 1.57 -6.56 -24.00
CA THR A 556 2.24 -7.01 -22.76
C THR A 556 2.19 -5.92 -21.69
N ASN A 557 2.48 -4.67 -22.03
CA ASN A 557 2.41 -3.53 -21.13
C ASN A 557 0.97 -3.32 -20.61
N LEU A 558 -0.04 -3.45 -21.48
CA LEU A 558 -1.46 -3.44 -21.07
C LEU A 558 -1.78 -4.59 -20.09
N GLU A 559 -1.27 -5.79 -20.33
CA GLU A 559 -1.45 -6.95 -19.44
C GLU A 559 -0.73 -6.79 -18.09
N GLU A 560 0.45 -6.17 -18.07
CA GLU A 560 1.22 -5.89 -16.86
C GLU A 560 0.69 -4.69 -16.09
N MET A 561 -0.04 -3.78 -16.75
CA MET A 561 -0.67 -2.64 -16.11
C MET A 561 -1.67 -3.07 -15.04
N ARG A 562 -1.64 -2.31 -13.94
CA ARG A 562 -2.55 -2.50 -12.81
C ARG A 562 -3.98 -2.31 -13.28
N TYR A 563 -4.90 -3.05 -12.68
CA TYR A 563 -6.31 -3.03 -13.05
C TYR A 563 -6.89 -1.60 -13.11
N ALA A 564 -6.56 -0.75 -12.14
CA ALA A 564 -7.06 0.61 -12.08
C ALA A 564 -6.45 1.54 -13.14
N ASP A 565 -5.20 1.31 -13.53
CA ASP A 565 -4.51 2.08 -14.57
C ASP A 565 -5.05 1.67 -15.94
N ARG A 566 -5.16 0.36 -16.21
CA ARG A 566 -5.77 -0.19 -17.45
C ARG A 566 -7.21 0.28 -17.67
N MET A 567 -8.03 0.30 -16.61
CA MET A 567 -9.42 0.78 -16.69
C MET A 567 -9.54 2.28 -16.94
N ALA A 568 -8.46 3.03 -16.71
CA ALA A 568 -8.42 4.47 -16.93
C ALA A 568 -7.75 4.85 -18.25
N ASP A 569 -7.09 3.90 -18.92
CA ASP A 569 -6.50 4.01 -20.25
C ASP A 569 -7.57 4.23 -21.35
N ASP A 570 -8.85 3.95 -21.08
CA ASP A 570 -10.01 4.23 -21.96
C ASP A 570 -9.85 3.75 -23.43
N GLY A 571 -9.02 2.72 -23.65
CA GLY A 571 -8.73 2.17 -24.99
C GLY A 571 -7.58 2.84 -25.73
N ASP A 572 -6.81 3.72 -25.08
CA ASP A 572 -5.68 4.44 -25.68
C ASP A 572 -4.63 3.46 -26.26
N GLY A 573 -4.29 2.38 -25.55
CA GLY A 573 -3.38 1.36 -26.07
C GLY A 573 -3.86 0.66 -27.35
N GLU A 574 -5.16 0.35 -27.47
CA GLU A 574 -5.74 -0.20 -28.72
C GLU A 574 -5.74 0.83 -29.83
N GLN A 575 -6.03 2.08 -29.48
CA GLN A 575 -6.00 3.18 -30.43
C GLN A 575 -4.57 3.44 -30.93
N THR A 576 -3.55 3.27 -30.07
CA THR A 576 -2.14 3.44 -30.48
C THR A 576 -1.72 2.38 -31.50
N ILE A 577 -2.20 1.14 -31.38
CA ILE A 577 -1.96 0.07 -32.36
C ILE A 577 -2.69 0.38 -33.67
N THR A 578 -3.91 0.90 -33.58
CA THR A 578 -4.67 1.34 -34.76
C THR A 578 -3.95 2.47 -35.51
N ASP A 579 -3.47 3.47 -34.77
CA ASP A 579 -2.72 4.61 -35.33
C ASP A 579 -1.39 4.15 -35.94
N MET A 580 -0.71 3.15 -35.36
CA MET A 580 0.47 2.52 -35.96
C MET A 580 0.13 1.86 -37.29
N ILE A 581 -0.96 1.08 -37.37
CA ILE A 581 -1.37 0.42 -38.62
C ILE A 581 -1.68 1.46 -39.70
N GLU A 582 -2.37 2.55 -39.34
CA GLU A 582 -2.64 3.65 -40.28
C GLU A 582 -1.33 4.30 -40.78
N MET A 583 -0.37 4.55 -39.89
CA MET A 583 0.94 5.09 -40.25
C MET A 583 1.71 4.15 -41.19
N ILE A 584 1.78 2.85 -40.88
CA ILE A 584 2.43 1.86 -41.75
C ILE A 584 1.71 1.78 -43.11
N ALA A 585 0.39 1.95 -43.16
CA ALA A 585 -0.35 1.97 -44.42
C ALA A 585 -0.02 3.16 -45.32
N GLU A 586 0.42 4.29 -44.76
CA GLU A 586 0.89 5.43 -45.52
C GLU A 586 2.34 5.23 -46.05
N ILE A 587 3.21 4.59 -45.25
CA ILE A 587 4.65 4.48 -45.52
C ILE A 587 5.01 3.21 -46.32
N ALA A 588 4.39 2.07 -45.99
CA ALA A 588 4.69 0.75 -46.52
C ALA A 588 3.40 -0.04 -46.89
N PRO A 589 2.62 0.44 -47.88
CA PRO A 589 1.27 -0.08 -48.19
C PRO A 589 1.25 -1.56 -48.60
N GLU A 590 2.35 -2.10 -49.14
CA GLU A 590 2.46 -3.53 -49.48
C GLU A 590 2.51 -4.48 -48.27
N HIS A 591 2.83 -4.00 -47.06
CA HIS A 591 3.03 -4.84 -45.87
C HIS A 591 1.87 -4.78 -44.87
N VAL A 592 0.86 -3.94 -45.11
CA VAL A 592 -0.27 -3.72 -44.19
C VAL A 592 -1.07 -5.00 -43.93
N GLU A 593 -1.37 -5.79 -44.97
CA GLU A 593 -2.13 -7.05 -44.80
C GLU A 593 -1.37 -8.06 -43.92
N ASP A 594 -0.03 -8.09 -44.03
CA ASP A 594 0.81 -8.98 -43.22
C ASP A 594 0.90 -8.47 -41.77
N VAL A 595 0.99 -7.14 -41.57
CA VAL A 595 0.96 -6.51 -40.24
C VAL A 595 -0.37 -6.76 -39.53
N GLU A 596 -1.52 -6.50 -40.18
CA GLU A 596 -2.85 -6.75 -39.62
C GLU A 596 -3.04 -8.23 -39.23
N ALA A 597 -2.49 -9.16 -40.03
CA ALA A 597 -2.56 -10.59 -39.75
C ALA A 597 -1.68 -11.05 -38.57
N ALA A 598 -0.66 -10.26 -38.20
CA ALA A 598 0.30 -10.56 -37.13
C ALA A 598 -0.07 -9.90 -35.78
N MET A 599 -1.12 -9.07 -35.74
CA MET A 599 -1.53 -8.38 -34.50
C MET A 599 -2.06 -9.36 -33.43
N PRO A 600 -1.74 -9.13 -32.15
CA PRO A 600 -2.27 -9.95 -31.05
C PRO A 600 -3.77 -9.70 -30.84
N ASP A 601 -4.51 -10.74 -30.43
CA ASP A 601 -5.89 -10.59 -29.95
C ASP A 601 -5.87 -9.85 -28.60
N ILE A 602 -6.26 -8.57 -28.60
CA ILE A 602 -6.38 -7.78 -27.37
C ILE A 602 -7.79 -7.96 -26.82
N ASP A 603 -7.91 -8.73 -25.75
CA ASP A 603 -9.18 -9.04 -25.11
C ASP A 603 -9.64 -7.82 -24.27
N SER A 604 -10.55 -7.02 -24.84
CA SER A 604 -11.10 -5.82 -24.20
C SER A 604 -12.10 -6.19 -23.10
N ASP A 605 -11.59 -6.35 -21.87
CA ASP A 605 -12.36 -6.52 -20.64
C ASP A 605 -13.48 -7.59 -20.71
N PRO A 606 -13.30 -8.80 -20.13
CA PRO A 606 -14.34 -9.84 -20.13
C PRO A 606 -15.63 -9.46 -19.38
N TYR A 607 -15.75 -8.22 -18.89
CA TYR A 607 -16.98 -7.63 -18.34
C TYR A 607 -17.81 -6.81 -19.33
N ASN A 608 -17.28 -6.45 -20.51
CA ASN A 608 -18.03 -5.75 -21.55
C ASN A 608 -18.89 -6.72 -22.39
N GLU A 609 -18.47 -7.99 -22.51
CA GLU A 609 -19.27 -9.05 -23.16
C GLU A 609 -20.64 -9.27 -22.48
N ALA A 610 -20.79 -8.94 -21.20
CA ALA A 610 -22.06 -9.11 -20.49
C ALA A 610 -23.12 -8.05 -20.84
N GLU A 611 -22.74 -6.89 -21.39
CA GLU A 611 -23.71 -5.94 -21.97
C GLU A 611 -24.17 -6.40 -23.35
N ASP A 612 -23.30 -7.01 -24.15
CA ASP A 612 -23.67 -7.56 -25.47
C ASP A 612 -24.44 -8.90 -25.37
N GLU A 613 -24.11 -9.78 -24.42
CA GLU A 613 -24.86 -11.02 -24.17
C GLU A 613 -26.29 -10.74 -23.67
N THR A 614 -26.50 -9.65 -22.91
CA THR A 614 -27.86 -9.28 -22.45
C THR A 614 -28.71 -8.60 -23.52
N ASP A 615 -28.10 -8.11 -24.61
CA ASP A 615 -28.84 -7.60 -25.77
C ASP A 615 -29.02 -8.65 -26.86
N THR A 616 -28.13 -9.65 -26.96
CA THR A 616 -28.37 -10.87 -27.78
C THR A 616 -29.37 -11.83 -27.14
N GLU A 617 -29.40 -11.99 -25.80
CA GLU A 617 -30.49 -12.74 -25.14
C GLU A 617 -31.85 -12.03 -25.28
N LYS A 618 -31.90 -10.69 -25.24
CA LYS A 618 -33.14 -9.94 -25.49
C LYS A 618 -33.60 -9.97 -26.95
N GLN A 619 -32.68 -10.06 -27.92
CA GLN A 619 -33.05 -10.25 -29.33
C GLN A 619 -33.48 -11.70 -29.62
N ALA A 620 -32.85 -12.70 -28.99
CA ALA A 620 -33.26 -14.10 -29.10
C ALA A 620 -34.63 -14.36 -28.45
N ASP A 621 -34.96 -13.69 -27.35
CA ASP A 621 -36.28 -13.77 -26.72
C ASP A 621 -37.38 -13.01 -27.51
N ALA A 622 -37.01 -12.00 -28.31
CA ALA A 622 -37.97 -11.26 -29.15
C ALA A 622 -38.33 -12.00 -30.46
N GLU A 623 -37.47 -12.88 -30.97
CA GLU A 623 -37.75 -13.71 -32.15
C GLU A 623 -38.49 -15.01 -31.83
N ASN A 624 -38.52 -15.45 -30.57
CA ASN A 624 -39.17 -16.70 -30.15
C ASN A 624 -40.65 -16.54 -29.74
N ASP A 625 -41.17 -15.30 -29.71
CA ASP A 625 -42.56 -14.98 -29.31
C ASP A 625 -43.54 -14.85 -30.50
N SER A 626 -43.13 -15.28 -31.71
CA SER A 626 -44.04 -15.45 -32.85
C SER A 626 -44.45 -16.91 -33.05
N GLU A 627 -45.31 -17.43 -32.17
CA GLU A 627 -46.06 -18.67 -32.43
C GLU A 627 -47.10 -18.47 -33.55
N PRO A 628 -47.22 -19.40 -34.52
CA PRO A 628 -48.30 -19.41 -35.51
C PRO A 628 -49.55 -20.14 -34.98
N GLU A 629 -50.73 -19.62 -35.34
CA GLU A 629 -52.05 -20.14 -34.99
C GLU A 629 -52.26 -21.64 -35.31
N VAL A 630 -52.81 -22.37 -34.33
CA VAL A 630 -53.22 -23.79 -34.42
C VAL A 630 -54.54 -23.93 -35.17
N ASN A 631 -54.57 -24.81 -36.18
CA ASN A 631 -55.78 -25.31 -36.84
C ASN A 631 -56.16 -26.71 -36.29
N PRO A 632 -57.43 -27.01 -35.91
CA PRO A 632 -57.79 -28.30 -35.33
C PRO A 632 -58.46 -29.24 -36.35
N GLU A 633 -58.04 -30.51 -36.44
CA GLU A 633 -58.92 -31.66 -36.81
C GLU A 633 -58.18 -33.02 -36.80
N ALA A 634 -58.87 -34.04 -36.23
CA ALA A 634 -58.75 -35.50 -36.43
C ALA A 634 -57.40 -36.20 -36.05
N ASP A 635 -57.31 -37.43 -35.54
CA ASP A 635 -58.25 -38.53 -35.34
C ASP A 635 -57.64 -39.54 -34.34
N SER A 636 -58.47 -40.48 -33.91
CA SER A 636 -58.30 -41.51 -32.87
C SER A 636 -57.37 -42.71 -33.17
N GLU A 637 -57.11 -43.50 -32.11
CA GLU A 637 -56.78 -44.95 -32.05
C GLU A 637 -55.29 -45.39 -32.08
N VAL A 638 -54.78 -46.01 -31.00
CA VAL A 638 -54.70 -47.47 -30.71
C VAL A 638 -53.79 -47.71 -29.48
N LYS A 639 -54.16 -48.72 -28.67
CA LYS A 639 -53.60 -49.15 -27.38
C LYS A 639 -52.48 -50.23 -27.52
N PRO A 640 -51.85 -50.69 -26.41
CA PRO A 640 -50.45 -51.16 -26.33
C PRO A 640 -50.29 -52.69 -26.32
N ASP A 641 -49.05 -53.17 -26.30
CA ASP A 641 -48.72 -54.53 -25.84
C ASP A 641 -47.44 -54.58 -24.98
N THR A 642 -47.52 -55.50 -24.00
CA THR A 642 -46.62 -55.86 -22.90
C THR A 642 -45.95 -57.21 -23.18
N GLU A 643 -44.80 -57.49 -22.55
CA GLU A 643 -44.22 -58.80 -22.10
C GLU A 643 -42.68 -58.77 -22.27
N SER A 644 -41.81 -59.45 -21.52
CA SER A 644 -41.76 -60.09 -20.19
C SER A 644 -40.37 -60.76 -20.08
N ASP A 645 -39.79 -60.73 -18.88
CA ASP A 645 -38.91 -61.74 -18.26
C ASP A 645 -37.45 -62.06 -18.73
N ILE A 646 -36.62 -62.29 -17.69
CA ILE A 646 -35.65 -63.41 -17.46
C ILE A 646 -34.19 -63.01 -17.06
N LYS A 647 -33.94 -63.16 -15.74
CA LYS A 647 -32.81 -63.79 -14.97
C LYS A 647 -31.32 -63.45 -15.16
N ASN A 648 -30.71 -63.12 -14.00
CA ASN A 648 -29.50 -63.65 -13.32
C ASN A 648 -28.43 -64.41 -14.12
N ASP A 649 -27.15 -64.04 -13.93
CA ASP A 649 -26.19 -64.86 -13.17
C ASP A 649 -24.92 -64.09 -12.73
N THR A 650 -24.28 -64.68 -11.73
CA THR A 650 -23.23 -64.27 -10.78
C THR A 650 -21.81 -64.03 -11.31
N ASN A 651 -21.00 -63.22 -10.59
CA ASN A 651 -19.68 -63.67 -10.09
C ASN A 651 -19.07 -62.70 -9.04
N ASP A 652 -18.68 -63.31 -7.91
CA ASP A 652 -17.73 -62.85 -6.89
C ASP A 652 -16.30 -62.68 -7.47
N ASP A 653 -15.52 -61.72 -6.98
CA ASP A 653 -14.29 -62.06 -6.25
C ASP A 653 -13.80 -60.89 -5.39
N SER A 654 -13.33 -61.21 -4.18
CA SER A 654 -12.89 -60.27 -3.14
C SER A 654 -11.45 -60.59 -2.76
N GLY A 655 -10.62 -59.55 -2.62
CA GLY A 655 -9.18 -59.68 -2.40
C GLY A 655 -8.59 -58.64 -1.45
N ASN A 656 -8.79 -58.89 -0.17
CA ASN A 656 -7.80 -58.75 0.91
C ASN A 656 -7.47 -57.38 1.54
N SER A 657 -7.78 -57.29 2.83
CA SER A 657 -7.33 -56.32 3.84
C SER A 657 -6.02 -56.76 4.51
N ASN A 658 -5.13 -55.83 4.91
CA ASN A 658 -4.79 -55.58 6.33
C ASN A 658 -3.50 -54.77 6.56
N LYS A 659 -3.64 -53.81 7.52
CA LYS A 659 -2.74 -53.41 8.63
C LYS A 659 -1.40 -52.75 8.26
N THR A 660 -0.98 -51.67 8.92
CA THR A 660 -1.10 -51.32 10.35
C THR A 660 -0.94 -49.83 10.56
#